data_AF-E3S715-F1
#
_entry.id   AF-E3S715-F1
#
_cell.length_a   1.000
_cell.length_b   1.000
_cell.length_c   1.000
_cell.angle_alpha   90.00
_cell.angle_beta   90.00
_cell.angle_gamma   90.00
#
_symmetry.space_group_name_H-M   'P 1'
#
loop_
_entity.id
_entity.type
_entity.pdbx_description
1 polymer ?
#
loop_
_entity_poly.entity_id
_entity_poly.type
_entity_poly.pdbx_seq_one_letter_code
_entity_poly.pdbx_strand_id
1 'polypeptide(L)'
;MAYMDVPSTNTSHASNKTIVLLHGKNFCGATWEDTARRLSQHGYRIVMPDQIGFCKSSKPPAYQFSLQQLADNTQSLLQSLGIESTYVLGHSMGGMLATRFALMYPKLASHLIVTNPLGLEDWKALGVPWRTLDALYKDEMATNYTSIRKYQQATYYVNTWKPEYDVWVNMLVSLYQTAPENTTFEYNMAQTTDMVLTQPIAYEFGMIQPKTLLLIGTKDNTAIGKAWSPPDVQAKLGKYNVLGKETAAKIANADLIEFEDLGHSPQVQDTSALVPREARVAPPNYGVESWKRASPQAPNGYAPSQVNCPSTRPSIRSADTISSEETEWLKKRRANTIDPMRQFLERVNIQGFNVGQYIDKHRSNTSALPNIAISFSGGGYRALLNGAGALSAFDSRTSNSTSAGHLGGLLQASTYVSALSGGGWMIGSIYANNFTTVESIVNEGADSPIWQFQNSLFKGPPTERRIKLLSTVEYYDNLLNTVQSKADATAGDFNTSITDVYGRGLSFQLINTTDGAPSYTFSSIQDDAAFSSGNAPMPILVADERAPGDLIISLNATNFEFNPFEMGSFDPTTFGFAPLKYIGSNFSSGQLPQSQGCVAGFDNLGFIMGTSSSLFNQIFLQLNAVQNIPDKLKTFVSNILVKLGKNGDDIADYSPNPFFQFHNDTNPSAKNERLTLVDGGEDGQNIPLNPVIQPVRHVDVIFAVDSSADTVVSGMPSQNWPNGTALIATYERTKGSIMNKTSFPYIPGQNTFVALGMNNRPAFFGCNSTNVTQGNNIPPLIVYIPNSPYTFWSNQSTFGKLDYSLEDRDGMILNGYNVATQANATRQGATNWPTCVGCAILSRSLERNGEPVPQVCQQCFTQYCWNGTTVETSAPYTPSLIVTEAATKKNGVSKFMPNALGLALAVAVSGYLAI
;
A
#
# COMPACT_ATOMS: atom_id res chain seq x y z
N MET A 1 34.02 -5.99 2.67
CA MET A 1 32.92 -6.84 2.17
C MET A 1 31.64 -6.04 2.26
N ALA A 2 30.83 -5.98 1.20
CA ALA A 2 29.50 -5.38 1.24
C ALA A 2 28.52 -6.38 1.88
N TYR A 3 27.57 -5.87 2.66
CA TYR A 3 26.56 -6.69 3.33
C TYR A 3 25.31 -5.86 3.64
N MET A 4 24.20 -6.55 3.89
CA MET A 4 23.02 -5.97 4.53
C MET A 4 22.88 -6.55 5.94
N ASP A 5 22.44 -5.73 6.89
CA ASP A 5 22.13 -6.11 8.26
C ASP A 5 20.70 -5.66 8.56
N VAL A 6 19.79 -6.62 8.70
CA VAL A 6 18.36 -6.41 8.80
C VAL A 6 17.91 -6.75 10.23
N PRO A 7 17.31 -5.80 10.97
CA PRO A 7 16.85 -6.06 12.33
C PRO A 7 15.64 -6.99 12.34
N SER A 8 15.39 -7.59 13.51
CA SER A 8 14.08 -8.22 13.79
C SER A 8 12.98 -7.15 13.76
N THR A 9 11.86 -7.46 13.11
CA THR A 9 10.65 -6.62 13.13
C THR A 9 9.69 -7.02 14.25
N ASN A 10 9.93 -8.16 14.90
CA ASN A 10 9.17 -8.60 16.06
C ASN A 10 9.96 -8.39 17.35
N THR A 11 9.59 -7.37 18.11
CA THR A 11 10.21 -6.99 19.39
C THR A 11 9.66 -7.76 20.60
N SER A 12 8.58 -8.53 20.44
CA SER A 12 7.99 -9.31 21.54
C SER A 12 8.82 -10.55 21.88
N HIS A 13 9.59 -11.07 20.93
CA HIS A 13 10.58 -12.12 21.18
C HIS A 13 11.93 -11.51 21.49
N ALA A 14 12.23 -11.33 22.78
CA ALA A 14 13.53 -10.87 23.30
C ALA A 14 14.67 -11.91 23.14
N SER A 15 14.65 -12.72 22.07
CA SER A 15 15.71 -13.67 21.74
C SER A 15 16.62 -13.11 20.65
N ASN A 16 17.87 -12.79 21.00
CA ASN A 16 18.90 -12.26 20.11
C ASN A 16 19.42 -13.28 19.06
N LYS A 17 18.51 -13.98 18.36
CA LYS A 17 18.88 -14.96 17.33
C LYS A 17 19.30 -14.23 16.06
N THR A 18 20.56 -14.42 15.65
CA THR A 18 21.06 -13.95 14.36
C THR A 18 21.13 -15.10 13.37
N ILE A 19 20.87 -14.83 12.10
CA ILE A 19 21.07 -15.75 10.98
C ILE A 19 21.87 -15.05 9.87
N VAL A 20 22.88 -15.73 9.33
CA VAL A 20 23.65 -15.26 8.17
C VAL A 20 23.21 -16.05 6.92
N LEU A 21 22.90 -15.34 5.83
CA LEU A 21 22.42 -15.92 4.57
C LEU A 21 23.49 -15.80 3.49
N LEU A 22 24.02 -16.95 3.04
CA LEU A 22 25.12 -17.04 2.07
C LEU A 22 24.57 -17.41 0.68
N HIS A 23 24.76 -16.51 -0.28
CA HIS A 23 24.22 -16.63 -1.64
C HIS A 23 24.95 -17.69 -2.50
N GLY A 24 24.26 -18.21 -3.53
CA GLY A 24 24.86 -19.06 -4.56
C GLY A 24 25.76 -18.28 -5.54
N LYS A 25 26.55 -18.98 -6.37
CA LYS A 25 27.52 -18.36 -7.31
C LYS A 25 26.87 -17.31 -8.24
N ASN A 26 25.65 -17.61 -8.70
CA ASN A 26 24.92 -16.81 -9.69
C ASN A 26 23.85 -15.89 -9.07
N PHE A 27 23.85 -15.74 -7.74
CA PHE A 27 22.94 -14.88 -6.98
C PHE A 27 23.74 -13.95 -6.06
N CYS A 28 23.06 -13.01 -5.41
CA CYS A 28 23.65 -12.07 -4.46
C CYS A 28 22.91 -12.13 -3.12
N GLY A 29 23.41 -11.41 -2.10
CA GLY A 29 22.71 -11.22 -0.84
C GLY A 29 21.30 -10.67 -1.03
N ALA A 30 21.05 -9.88 -2.08
CA ALA A 30 19.73 -9.35 -2.42
C ALA A 30 18.70 -10.44 -2.82
N THR A 31 19.13 -11.57 -3.37
CA THR A 31 18.22 -12.68 -3.73
C THR A 31 17.59 -13.35 -2.52
N TRP A 32 18.07 -13.05 -1.31
CA TRP A 32 17.47 -13.49 -0.05
C TRP A 32 16.32 -12.63 0.45
N GLU A 33 15.92 -11.56 -0.26
CA GLU A 33 14.94 -10.56 0.20
C GLU A 33 13.70 -11.17 0.89
N ASP A 34 12.94 -12.03 0.22
CA ASP A 34 11.72 -12.64 0.78
C ASP A 34 12.01 -13.52 2.00
N THR A 35 13.15 -14.22 1.99
CA THR A 35 13.59 -15.07 3.10
C THR A 35 13.95 -14.21 4.32
N ALA A 36 14.68 -13.12 4.11
CA ALA A 36 15.05 -12.17 5.16
C ALA A 36 13.83 -11.47 5.76
N ARG A 37 12.87 -11.03 4.93
CA ARG A 37 11.60 -10.45 5.38
C ARG A 37 10.82 -11.42 6.28
N ARG A 38 10.64 -12.68 5.85
CA ARG A 38 9.97 -13.74 6.65
C ARG A 38 10.70 -14.03 7.96
N LEU A 39 12.02 -14.19 7.93
CA LEU A 39 12.81 -14.48 9.14
C LEU A 39 12.82 -13.31 10.13
N SER A 40 12.81 -12.05 9.65
CA SER A 40 12.71 -10.85 10.49
C SER A 40 11.39 -10.80 11.27
N GLN A 41 10.28 -11.16 10.62
CA GLN A 41 8.96 -11.26 11.24
C GLN A 41 8.92 -12.35 12.33
N HIS A 42 9.71 -13.41 12.16
CA HIS A 42 9.87 -14.50 13.13
C HIS A 42 10.96 -14.26 14.18
N GLY A 43 11.44 -13.02 14.35
CA GLY A 43 12.30 -12.64 15.47
C GLY A 43 13.81 -12.72 15.22
N TYR A 44 14.26 -12.97 13.99
CA TYR A 44 15.69 -13.08 13.67
C TYR A 44 16.28 -11.72 13.23
N ARG A 45 17.52 -11.43 13.63
CA ARG A 45 18.41 -10.48 12.94
C ARG A 45 19.04 -11.20 11.74
N ILE A 46 19.10 -10.58 10.58
CA ILE A 46 19.60 -11.21 9.35
C ILE A 46 20.80 -10.47 8.78
N VAL A 47 21.91 -11.16 8.61
CA VAL A 47 23.11 -10.63 7.93
C VAL A 47 23.24 -11.30 6.56
N MET A 48 23.32 -10.50 5.50
CA MET A 48 23.40 -10.97 4.11
C MET A 48 24.64 -10.39 3.43
N PRO A 49 25.81 -11.05 3.57
CA PRO A 49 27.04 -10.61 2.91
C PRO A 49 27.04 -10.99 1.43
N ASP A 50 27.47 -10.06 0.58
CA ASP A 50 28.00 -10.40 -0.74
C ASP A 50 29.45 -10.85 -0.55
N GLN A 51 29.82 -12.04 -0.98
CA GLN A 51 31.19 -12.55 -0.81
C GLN A 51 32.22 -11.76 -1.62
N ILE A 52 33.49 -11.74 -1.18
CA ILE A 52 34.59 -11.18 -1.98
C ILE A 52 34.63 -11.88 -3.35
N GLY A 53 34.77 -11.12 -4.44
CA GLY A 53 34.62 -11.60 -5.81
C GLY A 53 33.19 -11.53 -6.37
N PHE A 54 32.17 -11.24 -5.56
CA PHE A 54 30.76 -11.27 -5.97
C PHE A 54 30.04 -9.92 -5.80
N CYS A 55 29.02 -9.69 -6.63
CA CYS A 55 27.94 -8.75 -6.37
C CYS A 55 28.41 -7.32 -5.99
N LYS A 56 28.02 -6.74 -4.84
CA LYS A 56 28.50 -5.41 -4.40
C LYS A 56 29.84 -5.44 -3.65
N SER A 57 30.36 -6.63 -3.34
CA SER A 57 31.69 -6.77 -2.75
C SER A 57 32.80 -6.60 -3.78
N SER A 58 33.98 -6.20 -3.30
CA SER A 58 35.17 -5.95 -4.12
C SER A 58 35.47 -7.11 -5.06
N LYS A 59 35.83 -6.79 -6.31
CA LYS A 59 36.42 -7.73 -7.29
C LYS A 59 37.94 -7.58 -7.24
N PRO A 60 38.66 -8.39 -6.44
CA PRO A 60 40.11 -8.28 -6.37
C PRO A 60 40.72 -8.68 -7.73
N PRO A 61 41.74 -7.96 -8.24
CA PRO A 61 42.47 -8.34 -9.44
C PRO A 61 43.44 -9.51 -9.18
N ALA A 62 43.78 -9.77 -7.93
CA ALA A 62 44.57 -10.92 -7.51
C ALA A 62 44.02 -11.46 -6.17
N TYR A 63 43.55 -12.71 -6.17
CA TYR A 63 43.06 -13.40 -4.98
C TYR A 63 43.15 -14.91 -5.18
N GLN A 64 43.56 -15.66 -4.16
CA GLN A 64 43.51 -17.12 -4.17
C GLN A 64 42.22 -17.57 -3.48
N PHE A 65 41.21 -17.88 -4.28
CA PHE A 65 39.90 -18.28 -3.76
C PHE A 65 39.97 -19.62 -3.01
N SER A 66 39.56 -19.59 -1.75
CA SER A 66 39.28 -20.80 -0.99
C SER A 66 38.02 -20.66 -0.16
N LEU A 67 37.34 -21.78 0.07
CA LEU A 67 36.18 -21.82 0.96
C LEU A 67 36.57 -21.38 2.37
N GLN A 68 37.79 -21.71 2.80
CA GLN A 68 38.38 -21.29 4.08
C GLN A 68 38.50 -19.76 4.15
N GLN A 69 39.05 -19.12 3.12
CA GLN A 69 39.23 -17.67 3.11
C GLN A 69 37.89 -16.92 3.04
N LEU A 70 36.91 -17.42 2.27
CA LEU A 70 35.57 -16.83 2.24
C LEU A 70 34.81 -17.03 3.57
N ALA A 71 35.04 -18.16 4.27
CA ALA A 71 34.49 -18.40 5.60
C ALA A 71 35.12 -17.45 6.63
N ASP A 72 36.42 -17.20 6.56
CA ASP A 72 37.16 -16.28 7.43
C ASP A 72 36.76 -14.81 7.20
N ASN A 73 36.56 -14.39 5.94
CA ASN A 73 35.97 -13.10 5.60
C ASN A 73 34.58 -12.92 6.24
N THR A 74 33.78 -14.00 6.27
CA THR A 74 32.44 -14.03 6.86
C THR A 74 32.52 -13.98 8.39
N GLN A 75 33.44 -14.72 9.01
CA GLN A 75 33.67 -14.69 10.46
C GLN A 75 34.11 -13.29 10.91
N SER A 76 35.04 -12.67 10.18
CA SER A 76 35.54 -11.32 10.45
C SER A 76 34.42 -10.27 10.40
N LEU A 77 33.49 -10.38 9.44
CA LEU A 77 32.29 -9.53 9.40
C LEU A 77 31.43 -9.76 10.64
N LEU A 78 31.08 -11.00 10.97
CA LEU A 78 30.22 -11.32 12.12
C LEU A 78 30.85 -10.83 13.43
N GLN A 79 32.18 -10.95 13.59
CA GLN A 79 32.92 -10.41 14.72
C GLN A 79 32.85 -8.87 14.79
N SER A 80 32.98 -8.17 13.65
CA SER A 80 32.82 -6.70 13.61
C SER A 80 31.40 -6.21 13.95
N LEU A 81 30.40 -7.08 13.80
CA LEU A 81 28.99 -6.84 14.13
C LEU A 81 28.61 -7.30 15.54
N GLY A 82 29.57 -7.79 16.34
CA GLY A 82 29.37 -8.28 17.70
C GLY A 82 28.57 -9.60 17.77
N ILE A 83 28.61 -10.43 16.73
CA ILE A 83 27.83 -11.66 16.65
C ILE A 83 28.68 -12.85 17.11
N GLU A 84 28.41 -13.33 18.33
CA GLU A 84 29.13 -14.46 18.95
C GLU A 84 28.51 -15.83 18.65
N SER A 85 27.24 -15.85 18.22
CA SER A 85 26.54 -17.07 17.78
C SER A 85 25.50 -16.74 16.71
N THR A 86 25.40 -17.60 15.69
CA THR A 86 24.50 -17.39 14.54
C THR A 86 23.96 -18.72 14.01
N TYR A 87 22.87 -18.65 13.25
CA TYR A 87 22.43 -19.70 12.33
C TYR A 87 23.11 -19.42 10.97
N VAL A 88 23.60 -20.43 10.27
CA VAL A 88 24.26 -20.24 8.97
C VAL A 88 23.43 -20.94 7.89
N LEU A 89 22.81 -20.17 7.00
CA LEU A 89 22.04 -20.70 5.89
C LEU A 89 22.76 -20.42 4.57
N GLY A 90 22.99 -21.45 3.76
CA GLY A 90 23.65 -21.32 2.47
C GLY A 90 22.87 -21.95 1.31
N HIS A 91 22.80 -21.25 0.19
CA HIS A 91 22.26 -21.79 -1.08
C HIS A 91 23.39 -22.17 -2.03
N SER A 92 23.32 -23.32 -2.71
CA SER A 92 24.25 -23.66 -3.79
C SER A 92 25.71 -23.58 -3.33
N MET A 93 26.57 -22.80 -4.01
CA MET A 93 27.94 -22.48 -3.57
C MET A 93 27.99 -21.90 -2.15
N GLY A 94 27.02 -21.07 -1.77
CA GLY A 94 26.85 -20.56 -0.41
C GLY A 94 26.56 -21.67 0.60
N GLY A 95 25.94 -22.78 0.19
CA GLY A 95 25.77 -23.99 1.02
C GLY A 95 27.07 -24.77 1.21
N MET A 96 27.92 -24.82 0.18
CA MET A 96 29.29 -25.37 0.25
C MET A 96 30.15 -24.53 1.22
N LEU A 97 30.03 -23.19 1.13
CA LEU A 97 30.68 -22.23 2.02
C LEU A 97 30.15 -22.30 3.46
N ALA A 98 28.83 -22.38 3.65
CA ALA A 98 28.20 -22.55 4.96
C ALA A 98 28.69 -23.82 5.66
N THR A 99 28.85 -24.91 4.90
CA THR A 99 29.41 -26.16 5.42
C THR A 99 30.87 -25.99 5.87
N ARG A 100 31.72 -25.34 5.06
CA ARG A 100 33.10 -25.03 5.47
C ARG A 100 33.14 -24.13 6.71
N PHE A 101 32.28 -23.12 6.78
CA PHE A 101 32.17 -22.23 7.92
C PHE A 101 31.76 -22.99 9.20
N ALA A 102 30.81 -23.91 9.11
CA ALA A 102 30.38 -24.76 10.23
C ALA A 102 31.48 -25.73 10.71
N LEU A 103 32.34 -26.22 9.81
CA LEU A 103 33.52 -27.03 10.15
C LEU A 103 34.62 -26.20 10.84
N MET A 104 34.86 -24.96 10.38
CA MET A 104 35.92 -24.09 10.92
C MET A 104 35.52 -23.39 12.23
N TYR A 105 34.26 -22.98 12.36
CA TYR A 105 33.76 -22.19 13.49
C TYR A 105 32.53 -22.84 14.16
N PRO A 106 32.59 -24.12 14.59
CA PRO A 106 31.44 -24.86 15.13
C PRO A 106 30.85 -24.27 16.43
N LYS A 107 31.57 -23.37 17.11
CA LYS A 107 31.05 -22.62 18.28
C LYS A 107 30.23 -21.39 17.88
N LEU A 108 30.54 -20.79 16.73
CA LEU A 108 29.84 -19.61 16.19
C LEU A 108 28.63 -20.03 15.35
N ALA A 109 28.76 -21.09 14.55
CA ALA A 109 27.65 -21.70 13.82
C ALA A 109 26.82 -22.61 14.74
N SER A 110 25.79 -22.08 15.38
CA SER A 110 24.88 -22.87 16.25
C SER A 110 24.09 -23.92 15.44
N HIS A 111 23.74 -23.58 14.20
CA HIS A 111 22.98 -24.41 13.28
C HIS A 111 23.51 -24.19 11.85
N LEU A 112 23.52 -25.26 11.06
CA LEU A 112 23.80 -25.24 9.63
C LEU A 112 22.50 -25.53 8.86
N ILE A 113 22.16 -24.69 7.89
CA ILE A 113 21.02 -24.91 6.99
C ILE A 113 21.56 -24.83 5.56
N VAL A 114 21.28 -25.84 4.74
CA VAL A 114 21.75 -25.87 3.35
C VAL A 114 20.58 -26.12 2.40
N THR A 115 20.36 -25.20 1.47
CA THR A 115 19.37 -25.33 0.40
C THR A 115 20.06 -25.61 -0.92
N ASN A 116 19.77 -26.78 -1.53
CA ASN A 116 20.42 -27.31 -2.73
C ASN A 116 21.94 -27.00 -2.82
N PRO A 117 22.73 -27.37 -1.80
CA PRO A 117 24.16 -27.03 -1.74
C PRO A 117 24.96 -27.67 -2.88
N LEU A 118 26.02 -27.00 -3.30
CA LEU A 118 27.08 -27.59 -4.11
C LEU A 118 28.02 -28.44 -3.22
N GLY A 119 28.77 -29.36 -3.83
CA GLY A 119 29.78 -30.16 -3.14
C GLY A 119 29.23 -31.36 -2.35
N LEU A 120 28.00 -31.82 -2.63
CA LEU A 120 27.48 -33.08 -2.09
C LEU A 120 28.21 -34.32 -2.66
N GLU A 121 28.76 -34.18 -3.86
CA GLU A 121 29.59 -35.15 -4.57
C GLU A 121 30.91 -34.49 -4.99
N ASP A 122 31.97 -35.29 -5.15
CA ASP A 122 33.22 -34.83 -5.75
C ASP A 122 33.20 -35.12 -7.25
N TRP A 123 32.93 -34.09 -8.04
CA TRP A 123 32.88 -34.16 -9.50
C TRP A 123 34.20 -34.62 -10.13
N LYS A 124 35.36 -34.28 -9.57
CA LYS A 124 36.66 -34.77 -10.08
C LYS A 124 36.76 -36.28 -9.89
N ALA A 125 36.40 -36.79 -8.71
CA ALA A 125 36.40 -38.22 -8.43
C ALA A 125 35.40 -39.00 -9.30
N LEU A 126 34.31 -38.37 -9.75
CA LEU A 126 33.34 -38.94 -10.69
C LEU A 126 33.76 -38.85 -12.17
N GLY A 127 34.93 -38.25 -12.47
CA GLY A 127 35.51 -38.19 -13.82
C GLY A 127 35.25 -36.90 -14.61
N VAL A 128 34.77 -35.82 -13.96
CA VAL A 128 34.65 -34.51 -14.63
C VAL A 128 36.03 -33.97 -14.99
N PRO A 129 36.32 -33.68 -16.27
CA PRO A 129 37.60 -33.13 -16.68
C PRO A 129 37.85 -31.75 -16.04
N TRP A 130 39.03 -31.55 -15.47
CA TRP A 130 39.46 -30.22 -15.04
C TRP A 130 39.81 -29.34 -16.25
N ARG A 131 39.62 -28.02 -16.10
CA ARG A 131 39.94 -27.00 -17.09
C ARG A 131 40.79 -25.91 -16.46
N THR A 132 41.73 -25.35 -17.21
CA THR A 132 42.57 -24.24 -16.74
C THR A 132 41.74 -22.99 -16.46
N LEU A 133 42.26 -22.09 -15.62
CA LEU A 133 41.63 -20.80 -15.34
C LEU A 133 41.36 -19.99 -16.62
N ASP A 134 42.31 -19.96 -17.57
CA ASP A 134 42.12 -19.27 -18.86
C ASP A 134 40.94 -19.85 -19.67
N ALA A 135 40.79 -21.18 -19.64
CA ALA A 135 39.70 -21.85 -20.33
C ALA A 135 38.35 -21.63 -19.63
N LEU A 136 38.32 -21.45 -18.31
CA LEU A 136 37.11 -21.08 -17.57
C LEU A 136 36.76 -19.60 -17.77
N TYR A 137 37.76 -18.70 -17.70
CA TYR A 137 37.60 -17.26 -17.95
C TYR A 137 37.01 -16.99 -19.34
N LYS A 138 37.49 -17.70 -20.37
CA LYS A 138 36.93 -17.61 -21.73
C LYS A 138 35.45 -18.04 -21.82
N ASP A 139 35.01 -18.98 -20.97
CA ASP A 139 33.58 -19.34 -20.90
C ASP A 139 32.77 -18.25 -20.19
N GLU A 140 33.30 -17.70 -19.08
CA GLU A 140 32.64 -16.62 -18.32
C GLU A 140 32.46 -15.37 -19.19
N MET A 141 33.45 -14.99 -20.02
CA MET A 141 33.36 -13.91 -21.02
C MET A 141 32.24 -14.10 -22.07
N ALA A 142 31.76 -15.34 -22.28
CA ALA A 142 30.65 -15.61 -23.21
C ALA A 142 29.26 -15.47 -22.54
N THR A 143 29.22 -15.18 -21.24
CA THR A 143 27.99 -15.11 -20.45
C THR A 143 27.13 -13.91 -20.84
N ASN A 144 25.83 -14.17 -21.03
CA ASN A 144 24.85 -13.17 -21.42
C ASN A 144 23.45 -13.55 -20.90
N TYR A 145 22.49 -12.65 -21.02
CA TYR A 145 21.11 -12.85 -20.56
C TYR A 145 20.52 -14.18 -21.06
N THR A 146 20.68 -14.49 -22.35
CA THR A 146 20.13 -15.71 -22.96
C THR A 146 20.75 -16.98 -22.40
N SER A 147 22.07 -17.01 -22.17
CA SER A 147 22.74 -18.17 -21.59
C SER A 147 22.37 -18.37 -20.11
N ILE A 148 22.33 -17.29 -19.32
CA ILE A 148 21.93 -17.33 -17.91
C ILE A 148 20.47 -17.79 -17.78
N ARG A 149 19.54 -17.15 -18.50
CA ARG A 149 18.11 -17.50 -18.46
C ARG A 149 17.87 -18.95 -18.87
N LYS A 150 18.48 -19.42 -19.96
CA LYS A 150 18.35 -20.81 -20.41
C LYS A 150 18.83 -21.81 -19.35
N TYR A 151 19.95 -21.52 -18.68
CA TYR A 151 20.48 -22.36 -17.61
C TYR A 151 19.57 -22.35 -16.37
N GLN A 152 19.18 -21.16 -15.88
CA GLN A 152 18.31 -21.03 -14.72
C GLN A 152 16.93 -21.65 -14.98
N GLN A 153 16.34 -21.46 -16.18
CA GLN A 153 15.07 -22.09 -16.54
C GLN A 153 15.16 -23.61 -16.42
N ALA A 154 16.16 -24.24 -17.04
CA ALA A 154 16.31 -25.70 -17.05
C ALA A 154 16.66 -26.28 -15.67
N THR A 155 17.53 -25.62 -14.92
CA THR A 155 18.15 -26.18 -13.70
C THR A 155 17.58 -25.62 -12.40
N TYR A 156 17.27 -24.32 -12.34
CA TYR A 156 16.79 -23.67 -11.10
C TYR A 156 15.27 -23.83 -10.93
N TYR A 157 14.53 -23.78 -12.04
CA TYR A 157 13.07 -23.69 -12.05
C TYR A 157 12.38 -24.80 -12.87
N VAL A 158 13.08 -25.91 -13.14
CA VAL A 158 12.51 -27.15 -13.72
C VAL A 158 11.79 -26.92 -15.06
N ASN A 159 12.45 -26.20 -15.96
CA ASN A 159 11.96 -25.72 -17.27
C ASN A 159 10.82 -24.68 -17.22
N THR A 160 10.34 -24.29 -16.04
CA THR A 160 9.37 -23.19 -15.88
C THR A 160 10.08 -21.83 -15.82
N TRP A 161 9.36 -20.75 -16.17
CA TRP A 161 9.85 -19.38 -16.02
C TRP A 161 8.71 -18.48 -15.57
N LYS A 162 8.95 -17.68 -14.53
CA LYS A 162 8.04 -16.61 -14.11
C LYS A 162 8.74 -15.26 -14.35
N PRO A 163 8.03 -14.18 -14.75
CA PRO A 163 8.67 -12.89 -15.07
C PRO A 163 9.51 -12.31 -13.92
N GLU A 164 9.13 -12.58 -12.66
CA GLU A 164 9.89 -12.16 -11.48
C GLU A 164 11.29 -12.78 -11.39
N TYR A 165 11.62 -13.84 -12.15
CA TYR A 165 12.97 -14.40 -12.19
C TYR A 165 13.94 -13.56 -13.03
N ASP A 166 13.44 -12.72 -13.94
CA ASP A 166 14.27 -11.87 -14.79
C ASP A 166 15.04 -10.80 -14.01
N VAL A 167 14.58 -10.40 -12.81
CA VAL A 167 15.36 -9.49 -11.94
C VAL A 167 16.70 -10.11 -11.53
N TRP A 168 16.74 -11.42 -11.25
CA TRP A 168 17.97 -12.12 -10.86
C TRP A 168 18.89 -12.39 -12.04
N VAL A 169 18.33 -12.65 -13.22
CA VAL A 169 19.09 -12.74 -14.47
C VAL A 169 19.73 -11.39 -14.79
N ASN A 170 18.94 -10.31 -14.80
CA ASN A 170 19.41 -8.97 -15.12
C ASN A 170 20.43 -8.45 -14.09
N MET A 171 20.25 -8.76 -12.80
CA MET A 171 21.24 -8.52 -11.77
C MET A 171 22.59 -9.17 -12.13
N LEU A 172 22.60 -10.45 -12.48
CA LEU A 172 23.83 -11.16 -12.84
C LEU A 172 24.45 -10.62 -14.14
N VAL A 173 23.63 -10.39 -15.18
CA VAL A 173 24.06 -9.79 -16.46
C VAL A 173 24.72 -8.43 -16.25
N SER A 174 24.20 -7.60 -15.34
CA SER A 174 24.77 -6.28 -15.05
C SER A 174 26.22 -6.37 -14.56
N LEU A 175 26.59 -7.43 -13.82
CA LEU A 175 27.96 -7.62 -13.33
C LEU A 175 28.94 -7.99 -14.46
N TYR A 176 28.49 -8.72 -15.48
CA TYR A 176 29.27 -9.01 -16.71
C TYR A 176 29.35 -7.82 -17.68
N GLN A 177 28.49 -6.80 -17.52
CA GLN A 177 28.41 -5.66 -18.45
C GLN A 177 28.92 -4.33 -17.86
N THR A 178 29.12 -4.25 -16.54
CA THR A 178 29.56 -3.02 -15.86
C THR A 178 31.08 -2.83 -16.00
N ALA A 179 31.49 -2.04 -16.99
CA ALA A 179 32.86 -1.55 -17.09
C ALA A 179 33.19 -0.55 -15.96
N PRO A 180 34.44 -0.50 -15.44
CA PRO A 180 35.60 -1.29 -15.86
C PRO A 180 35.78 -2.61 -15.08
N GLU A 181 34.86 -2.97 -14.18
CA GLU A 181 35.03 -4.14 -13.29
C GLU A 181 34.70 -5.50 -13.94
N ASN A 182 33.99 -5.52 -15.07
CA ASN A 182 33.48 -6.75 -15.69
C ASN A 182 34.56 -7.81 -15.96
N THR A 183 35.71 -7.45 -16.53
CA THR A 183 36.83 -8.39 -16.78
C THR A 183 37.38 -8.99 -15.49
N THR A 184 37.43 -8.19 -14.42
CA THR A 184 37.86 -8.65 -13.11
C THR A 184 36.79 -9.56 -12.49
N PHE A 185 35.51 -9.26 -12.68
CA PHE A 185 34.41 -10.12 -12.24
C PHE A 185 34.40 -11.47 -12.96
N GLU A 186 34.49 -11.49 -14.30
CA GLU A 186 34.61 -12.69 -15.13
C GLU A 186 35.77 -13.59 -14.67
N TYR A 187 36.94 -13.00 -14.38
CA TYR A 187 38.09 -13.75 -13.87
C TYR A 187 37.84 -14.30 -12.46
N ASN A 188 37.22 -13.53 -11.56
CA ASN A 188 36.79 -14.02 -10.24
C ASN A 188 35.75 -15.16 -10.35
N MET A 189 34.87 -15.16 -11.37
CA MET A 189 33.92 -16.24 -11.64
C MET A 189 34.61 -17.52 -12.14
N ALA A 190 35.67 -17.39 -12.93
CA ALA A 190 36.53 -18.52 -13.32
C ALA A 190 37.28 -19.11 -12.12
N GLN A 191 37.89 -18.27 -11.28
CA GLN A 191 38.60 -18.70 -10.07
C GLN A 191 37.69 -19.37 -9.04
N THR A 192 36.45 -18.90 -8.89
CA THR A 192 35.47 -19.53 -7.99
C THR A 192 34.91 -20.84 -8.55
N THR A 193 34.84 -21.00 -9.88
CA THR A 193 34.56 -22.30 -10.52
C THR A 193 35.68 -23.31 -10.25
N ASP A 194 36.94 -22.89 -10.34
CA ASP A 194 38.09 -23.75 -9.99
C ASP A 194 38.12 -24.11 -8.50
N MET A 195 37.90 -23.15 -7.59
CA MET A 195 37.75 -23.37 -6.14
C MET A 195 36.72 -24.47 -5.85
N VAL A 196 35.52 -24.37 -6.43
CA VAL A 196 34.43 -25.33 -6.24
C VAL A 196 34.79 -26.73 -6.77
N LEU A 197 35.60 -26.81 -7.84
CA LEU A 197 36.07 -28.08 -8.40
C LEU A 197 37.32 -28.66 -7.71
N THR A 198 38.07 -27.89 -6.92
CA THR A 198 39.36 -28.31 -6.33
C THR A 198 39.32 -28.48 -4.82
N GLN A 199 38.29 -27.98 -4.14
CA GLN A 199 38.19 -27.96 -2.68
C GLN A 199 36.90 -28.68 -2.20
N PRO A 200 36.75 -29.99 -2.47
CA PRO A 200 35.53 -30.73 -2.13
C PRO A 200 35.32 -30.79 -0.61
N ILE A 201 34.06 -30.65 -0.19
CA ILE A 201 33.62 -30.84 1.21
C ILE A 201 33.00 -32.22 1.45
N ALA A 202 32.76 -33.00 0.39
CA ALA A 202 31.99 -34.24 0.42
C ALA A 202 32.54 -35.33 1.36
N TYR A 203 33.84 -35.26 1.64
CA TYR A 203 34.56 -36.17 2.54
C TYR A 203 34.47 -35.77 4.03
N GLU A 204 33.99 -34.56 4.32
CA GLU A 204 34.07 -33.94 5.65
C GLU A 204 32.71 -33.82 6.35
N PHE A 205 31.62 -34.24 5.69
CA PHE A 205 30.26 -34.22 6.26
C PHE A 205 30.15 -34.90 7.63
N GLY A 206 30.88 -36.01 7.84
CA GLY A 206 30.92 -36.71 9.14
C GLY A 206 31.62 -35.95 10.27
N MET A 207 32.27 -34.82 10.00
CA MET A 207 32.92 -33.96 11.01
C MET A 207 32.06 -32.77 11.43
N ILE A 208 30.91 -32.54 10.80
CA ILE A 208 30.01 -31.41 11.10
C ILE A 208 29.40 -31.60 12.50
N GLN A 209 29.70 -30.65 13.38
CA GLN A 209 29.17 -30.62 14.75
C GLN A 209 27.79 -29.94 14.88
N PRO A 210 27.53 -28.78 14.23
CA PRO A 210 26.25 -28.08 14.38
C PRO A 210 25.05 -28.90 13.92
N LYS A 211 23.89 -28.69 14.55
CA LYS A 211 22.64 -29.28 14.06
C LYS A 211 22.40 -28.82 12.63
N THR A 212 22.18 -29.76 11.73
CA THR A 212 22.13 -29.51 10.29
C THR A 212 20.73 -29.75 9.73
N LEU A 213 20.27 -28.89 8.83
CA LEU A 213 19.03 -29.06 8.06
C LEU A 213 19.34 -28.98 6.56
N LEU A 214 19.04 -30.06 5.84
CA LEU A 214 19.13 -30.12 4.39
C LEU A 214 17.76 -29.86 3.77
N LEU A 215 17.70 -28.93 2.83
CA LEU A 215 16.50 -28.51 2.09
C LEU A 215 16.75 -28.74 0.60
N ILE A 216 16.15 -29.78 0.02
CA ILE A 216 16.56 -30.32 -1.28
C ILE A 216 15.39 -30.37 -2.27
N GLY A 217 15.37 -29.44 -3.22
CA GLY A 217 14.59 -29.60 -4.46
C GLY A 217 15.15 -30.77 -5.26
N THR A 218 14.38 -31.84 -5.44
CA THR A 218 14.88 -33.12 -5.98
C THR A 218 14.97 -33.17 -7.51
N LYS A 219 14.36 -32.19 -8.21
CA LYS A 219 14.51 -32.00 -9.66
C LYS A 219 15.79 -31.27 -10.04
N ASP A 220 16.53 -30.74 -9.06
CA ASP A 220 17.83 -30.14 -9.29
C ASP A 220 18.78 -31.12 -9.97
N ASN A 221 19.45 -30.65 -11.01
CA ASN A 221 20.36 -31.43 -11.84
C ASN A 221 21.77 -30.82 -11.92
N THR A 222 22.07 -29.87 -11.02
CA THR A 222 23.30 -29.07 -10.99
C THR A 222 24.53 -29.92 -10.76
N ALA A 223 25.52 -29.79 -11.65
CA ALA A 223 26.86 -30.31 -11.44
C ALA A 223 27.86 -29.45 -12.21
N ILE A 224 28.87 -28.93 -11.51
CA ILE A 224 29.89 -28.10 -12.15
C ILE A 224 30.72 -28.97 -13.09
N GLY A 225 30.91 -28.49 -14.32
CA GLY A 225 31.60 -29.20 -15.39
C GLY A 225 30.79 -30.25 -16.14
N LYS A 226 29.50 -30.45 -15.81
CA LYS A 226 28.58 -31.30 -16.58
C LYS A 226 28.57 -30.95 -18.07
N ALA A 227 28.53 -29.66 -18.41
CA ALA A 227 28.45 -29.18 -19.79
C ALA A 227 29.64 -29.55 -20.69
N TRP A 228 30.83 -29.81 -20.12
CA TRP A 228 32.03 -30.21 -20.85
C TRP A 228 32.49 -31.65 -20.55
N SER A 229 31.71 -32.40 -19.78
CA SER A 229 32.01 -33.80 -19.45
C SER A 229 31.55 -34.76 -20.55
N PRO A 230 32.21 -35.92 -20.73
CA PRO A 230 31.73 -36.99 -21.61
C PRO A 230 30.32 -37.50 -21.21
N PRO A 231 29.51 -38.05 -22.13
CA PRO A 231 28.14 -38.46 -21.84
C PRO A 231 27.99 -39.49 -20.70
N ASP A 232 28.93 -40.43 -20.57
CA ASP A 232 28.92 -41.43 -19.49
C ASP A 232 29.23 -40.80 -18.11
N VAL A 233 30.00 -39.71 -18.09
CA VAL A 233 30.23 -38.89 -16.89
C VAL A 233 28.98 -38.05 -16.60
N GLN A 234 28.42 -37.35 -17.60
CA GLN A 234 27.21 -36.53 -17.45
C GLN A 234 26.03 -37.31 -16.84
N ALA A 235 25.86 -38.58 -17.21
CA ALA A 235 24.80 -39.46 -16.71
C ALA A 235 24.95 -39.86 -15.23
N LYS A 236 26.10 -39.59 -14.60
CA LYS A 236 26.38 -39.86 -13.18
C LYS A 236 26.02 -38.67 -12.29
N LEU A 237 26.28 -37.44 -12.74
CA LEU A 237 26.33 -36.23 -11.90
C LEU A 237 24.96 -35.62 -11.57
N GLY A 238 24.90 -34.89 -10.44
CA GLY A 238 23.84 -33.94 -10.10
C GLY A 238 22.50 -34.61 -9.79
N LYS A 239 22.51 -35.76 -9.10
CA LYS A 239 21.29 -36.52 -8.77
C LYS A 239 20.76 -36.13 -7.39
N TYR A 240 20.20 -34.92 -7.26
CA TYR A 240 19.80 -34.38 -5.95
C TYR A 240 18.74 -35.23 -5.22
N ASN A 241 17.89 -35.96 -5.96
CA ASN A 241 16.97 -36.98 -5.43
C ASN A 241 17.64 -38.16 -4.70
N VAL A 242 18.96 -38.31 -4.83
CA VAL A 242 19.80 -39.30 -4.14
C VAL A 242 20.81 -38.61 -3.21
N LEU A 243 21.52 -37.58 -3.72
CA LEU A 243 22.59 -36.88 -3.00
C LEU A 243 22.13 -36.27 -1.67
N GLY A 244 20.89 -35.77 -1.59
CA GLY A 244 20.32 -35.25 -0.34
C GLY A 244 20.26 -36.31 0.77
N LYS A 245 19.82 -37.53 0.42
CA LYS A 245 19.72 -38.68 1.33
C LYS A 245 21.10 -39.20 1.74
N GLU A 246 22.01 -39.34 0.78
CA GLU A 246 23.38 -39.79 1.05
C GLU A 246 24.16 -38.81 1.92
N THR A 247 23.93 -37.50 1.76
CA THR A 247 24.57 -36.47 2.60
C THR A 247 23.98 -36.45 4.00
N ALA A 248 22.65 -36.50 4.12
CA ALA A 248 21.99 -36.58 5.43
C ALA A 248 22.47 -37.80 6.24
N ALA A 249 22.63 -38.96 5.60
CA ALA A 249 23.16 -40.17 6.22
C ALA A 249 24.63 -40.08 6.69
N LYS A 250 25.41 -39.13 6.16
CA LYS A 250 26.81 -38.89 6.57
C LYS A 250 26.94 -37.90 7.74
N ILE A 251 25.90 -37.12 8.05
CA ILE A 251 25.94 -36.06 9.07
C ILE A 251 25.16 -36.52 10.30
N ALA A 252 25.84 -36.68 11.44
CA ALA A 252 25.27 -37.27 12.65
C ALA A 252 24.01 -36.56 13.19
N ASN A 253 23.92 -35.23 13.00
CA ASN A 253 22.83 -34.39 13.49
C ASN A 253 22.04 -33.73 12.34
N ALA A 254 21.76 -34.47 11.26
CA ALA A 254 21.01 -33.94 10.10
C ALA A 254 19.50 -34.27 10.11
N ASP A 255 18.70 -33.23 9.91
CA ASP A 255 17.32 -33.32 9.39
C ASP A 255 17.35 -33.13 7.85
N LEU A 256 16.52 -33.87 7.10
CA LEU A 256 16.34 -33.71 5.65
C LEU A 256 14.88 -33.39 5.32
N ILE A 257 14.66 -32.39 4.48
CA ILE A 257 13.37 -32.09 3.84
C ILE A 257 13.60 -32.05 2.33
N GLU A 258 12.90 -32.92 1.62
CA GLU A 258 12.90 -32.97 0.16
C GLU A 258 11.65 -32.25 -0.40
N PHE A 259 11.82 -31.58 -1.53
CA PHE A 259 10.74 -30.96 -2.31
C PHE A 259 10.71 -31.63 -3.68
N GLU A 260 9.70 -32.46 -3.94
CA GLU A 260 9.73 -33.38 -5.09
C GLU A 260 9.64 -32.70 -6.46
N ASP A 261 9.10 -31.48 -6.52
CA ASP A 261 8.85 -30.72 -7.75
C ASP A 261 9.74 -29.48 -7.93
N LEU A 262 10.61 -29.19 -6.96
CA LEU A 262 11.47 -28.01 -6.99
C LEU A 262 12.88 -28.34 -7.54
N GLY A 263 13.48 -27.36 -8.22
CA GLY A 263 14.81 -27.41 -8.81
C GLY A 263 15.89 -26.85 -7.88
N HIS A 264 16.97 -26.32 -8.46
CA HIS A 264 18.15 -25.85 -7.71
C HIS A 264 17.90 -24.67 -6.76
N SER A 265 16.83 -23.90 -6.96
CA SER A 265 16.57 -22.69 -6.16
C SER A 265 15.18 -22.74 -5.53
N PRO A 266 14.89 -23.72 -4.65
CA PRO A 266 13.54 -23.93 -4.12
C PRO A 266 13.02 -22.68 -3.41
N GLN A 267 13.88 -21.93 -2.71
CA GLN A 267 13.50 -20.69 -2.02
C GLN A 267 13.06 -19.53 -2.94
N VAL A 268 13.42 -19.58 -4.22
CA VAL A 268 13.00 -18.61 -5.25
C VAL A 268 11.85 -19.18 -6.09
N GLN A 269 11.82 -20.50 -6.27
CA GLN A 269 10.74 -21.18 -6.99
C GLN A 269 9.42 -21.17 -6.19
N ASP A 270 9.52 -21.42 -4.88
CA ASP A 270 8.47 -21.38 -3.87
C ASP A 270 9.00 -20.76 -2.56
N THR A 271 8.56 -19.53 -2.25
CA THR A 271 9.04 -18.76 -1.10
C THR A 271 8.58 -19.32 0.27
N SER A 272 7.73 -20.36 0.30
CA SER A 272 7.34 -21.07 1.52
C SER A 272 8.36 -22.14 1.96
N ALA A 273 9.26 -22.57 1.08
CA ALA A 273 10.14 -23.72 1.30
C ALA A 273 11.08 -23.61 2.52
N LEU A 274 11.40 -22.39 2.97
CA LEU A 274 12.38 -22.15 4.05
C LEU A 274 11.77 -21.87 5.44
N VAL A 275 10.46 -22.10 5.64
CA VAL A 275 9.77 -21.74 6.90
C VAL A 275 9.73 -22.93 7.91
N PRO A 276 9.91 -22.70 9.24
CA PRO A 276 10.02 -23.76 10.24
C PRO A 276 8.84 -24.72 10.37
N ARG A 277 9.10 -25.92 10.91
CA ARG A 277 8.13 -27.02 11.04
C ARG A 277 7.00 -26.73 12.03
N GLU A 278 7.22 -25.87 13.03
CA GLU A 278 6.21 -25.44 14.00
C GLU A 278 5.15 -24.51 13.39
N ALA A 279 5.48 -23.81 12.30
CA ALA A 279 4.51 -23.07 11.48
C ALA A 279 3.70 -24.00 10.54
N ARG A 280 3.87 -25.33 10.64
CA ARG A 280 3.12 -26.36 9.90
C ARG A 280 2.02 -27.03 10.74
N VAL A 281 1.69 -26.49 11.91
CA VAL A 281 0.38 -26.73 12.55
C VAL A 281 -0.64 -25.92 11.78
N ALA A 282 -1.57 -26.59 11.08
CA ALA A 282 -2.48 -25.96 10.12
C ALA A 282 -3.24 -24.75 10.71
N PRO A 283 -2.97 -23.52 10.26
CA PRO A 283 -3.94 -22.44 10.28
C PRO A 283 -5.03 -22.75 9.23
N PRO A 284 -6.23 -22.15 9.32
CA PRO A 284 -7.29 -22.42 8.34
C PRO A 284 -6.82 -22.11 6.91
N ASN A 285 -7.09 -23.02 5.98
CA ASN A 285 -6.67 -23.04 4.57
C ASN A 285 -6.29 -21.67 3.97
N TYR A 286 -5.00 -21.33 4.04
CA TYR A 286 -4.36 -20.46 3.07
C TYR A 286 -3.53 -21.35 2.14
N GLY A 287 -4.13 -21.70 1.00
CA GLY A 287 -3.37 -22.23 -0.13
C GLY A 287 -2.32 -21.21 -0.57
N VAL A 288 -1.30 -21.66 -1.29
CA VAL A 288 -0.20 -20.82 -1.76
C VAL A 288 -0.68 -19.89 -2.89
N GLU A 289 -1.38 -18.83 -2.50
CA GLU A 289 -1.53 -17.63 -3.30
C GLU A 289 -0.33 -16.71 -3.05
N SER A 290 0.34 -16.34 -4.14
CA SER A 290 1.37 -15.29 -4.15
C SER A 290 0.95 -14.09 -3.31
N TRP A 291 1.85 -13.51 -2.52
CA TRP A 291 1.59 -12.27 -1.81
C TRP A 291 1.20 -11.16 -2.79
N LYS A 292 -0.10 -10.89 -2.80
CA LYS A 292 -0.77 -9.99 -3.71
C LYS A 292 -1.10 -8.71 -2.95
N ARG A 293 -0.61 -7.59 -3.50
CA ARG A 293 -1.13 -6.23 -3.27
C ARG A 293 -2.63 -6.19 -3.66
N ALA A 294 -3.24 -5.01 -3.81
CA ALA A 294 -4.23 -4.87 -4.89
C ALA A 294 -3.55 -5.42 -6.16
N SER A 295 -4.01 -6.57 -6.67
CA SER A 295 -3.17 -7.38 -7.54
C SER A 295 -3.40 -7.07 -9.02
N PRO A 296 -2.43 -7.39 -9.91
CA PRO A 296 -2.60 -7.19 -11.34
C PRO A 296 -3.60 -8.19 -11.93
N GLN A 297 -4.88 -8.04 -11.59
CA GLN A 297 -6.00 -8.91 -11.97
C GLN A 297 -6.72 -8.44 -13.25
N ALA A 298 -6.43 -7.24 -13.77
CA ALA A 298 -7.00 -6.85 -15.03
C ALA A 298 -6.48 -7.81 -16.14
N PRO A 299 -7.38 -8.42 -16.92
CA PRO A 299 -7.02 -9.49 -17.86
C PRO A 299 -6.08 -9.05 -19.00
N ASN A 300 -6.03 -7.75 -19.34
CA ASN A 300 -5.25 -7.23 -20.47
C ASN A 300 -4.70 -5.82 -20.19
N GLY A 301 -4.01 -5.66 -19.04
CA GLY A 301 -3.50 -4.35 -18.63
C GLY A 301 -4.65 -3.38 -18.37
N TYR A 302 -4.61 -2.21 -19.03
CA TYR A 302 -5.66 -1.18 -18.90
C TYR A 302 -6.87 -1.41 -19.83
N ALA A 303 -6.75 -2.33 -20.79
CA ALA A 303 -7.83 -2.64 -21.72
C ALA A 303 -8.82 -3.61 -21.05
N PRO A 304 -10.12 -3.26 -20.95
CA PRO A 304 -11.13 -4.20 -20.48
C PRO A 304 -11.16 -5.43 -21.40
N SER A 305 -11.37 -6.63 -20.86
CA SER A 305 -11.44 -7.85 -21.67
C SER A 305 -12.49 -8.84 -21.21
N GLN A 306 -12.99 -9.63 -22.17
CA GLN A 306 -13.92 -10.73 -21.93
C GLN A 306 -13.28 -11.79 -21.02
N VAL A 307 -14.02 -12.22 -20.00
CA VAL A 307 -13.64 -13.25 -19.03
C VAL A 307 -14.82 -14.19 -18.79
N ASN A 308 -14.53 -15.38 -18.26
CA ASN A 308 -15.56 -16.31 -17.84
C ASN A 308 -16.41 -15.69 -16.72
N CYS A 309 -17.73 -15.68 -16.89
CA CYS A 309 -18.63 -15.29 -15.81
C CYS A 309 -18.61 -16.31 -14.66
N PRO A 310 -18.86 -15.88 -13.41
CA PRO A 310 -19.17 -16.78 -12.31
C PRO A 310 -20.45 -17.61 -12.59
N SER A 311 -20.60 -18.73 -11.89
CA SER A 311 -21.73 -19.68 -12.05
C SER A 311 -23.08 -19.02 -11.80
N THR A 312 -23.18 -18.21 -10.74
CA THR A 312 -24.24 -17.20 -10.58
C THR A 312 -23.83 -15.99 -11.41
N ARG A 313 -24.58 -15.66 -12.47
CA ARG A 313 -24.26 -14.53 -13.33
C ARG A 313 -24.36 -13.21 -12.55
N PRO A 314 -23.44 -12.24 -12.75
CA PRO A 314 -23.54 -10.94 -12.10
C PRO A 314 -24.78 -10.16 -12.60
N SER A 315 -25.37 -9.35 -11.72
CA SER A 315 -26.52 -8.49 -12.01
C SER A 315 -26.48 -7.26 -11.10
N ILE A 316 -27.26 -6.22 -11.41
CA ILE A 316 -27.41 -5.07 -10.52
C ILE A 316 -28.28 -5.48 -9.34
N ARG A 317 -27.80 -5.28 -8.11
CA ARG A 317 -28.63 -5.44 -6.90
C ARG A 317 -29.35 -4.14 -6.54
N SER A 318 -30.47 -4.25 -5.83
CA SER A 318 -31.12 -3.10 -5.17
C SER A 318 -30.23 -2.54 -4.05
N ALA A 319 -30.39 -1.25 -3.75
CA ALA A 319 -29.69 -0.55 -2.67
C ALA A 319 -30.44 -0.59 -1.31
N ASP A 320 -31.48 -1.42 -1.18
CA ASP A 320 -32.23 -1.65 0.06
C ASP A 320 -31.43 -2.39 1.14
N THR A 321 -30.35 -3.07 0.74
CA THR A 321 -29.39 -3.77 1.59
C THR A 321 -27.95 -3.41 1.20
N ILE A 322 -26.98 -3.88 1.99
CA ILE A 322 -25.58 -4.00 1.54
C ILE A 322 -25.39 -5.32 0.77
N SER A 323 -24.31 -5.47 0.02
CA SER A 323 -24.01 -6.72 -0.71
C SER A 323 -23.82 -7.92 0.23
N SER A 324 -24.00 -9.12 -0.34
CA SER A 324 -23.60 -10.38 0.30
C SER A 324 -22.11 -10.37 0.68
N GLU A 325 -21.28 -9.79 -0.18
CA GLU A 325 -19.83 -9.70 -0.05
C GLU A 325 -19.43 -8.76 1.10
N GLU A 326 -20.04 -7.57 1.19
CA GLU A 326 -19.89 -6.69 2.36
C GLU A 326 -20.39 -7.39 3.64
N THR A 327 -21.51 -8.11 3.57
CA THR A 327 -22.09 -8.86 4.70
C THR A 327 -21.16 -9.97 5.22
N GLU A 328 -20.60 -10.81 4.34
CA GLU A 328 -19.66 -11.87 4.73
C GLU A 328 -18.33 -11.29 5.22
N TRP A 329 -17.85 -10.20 4.61
CA TRP A 329 -16.66 -9.49 5.06
C TRP A 329 -16.84 -8.87 6.45
N LEU A 330 -18.01 -8.28 6.73
CA LEU A 330 -18.33 -7.70 8.04
C LEU A 330 -18.28 -8.74 9.18
N LYS A 331 -18.63 -10.00 8.93
CA LYS A 331 -18.48 -11.08 9.94
C LYS A 331 -17.03 -11.22 10.42
N LYS A 332 -16.05 -11.01 9.53
CA LYS A 332 -14.63 -10.95 9.87
C LYS A 332 -14.26 -9.60 10.49
N ARG A 333 -14.56 -8.49 9.79
CA ARG A 333 -14.13 -7.14 10.20
C ARG A 333 -14.63 -6.79 11.60
N ARG A 334 -15.92 -6.97 11.87
CA ARG A 334 -16.55 -6.59 13.14
C ARG A 334 -16.03 -7.40 14.33
N ALA A 335 -15.51 -8.61 14.11
CA ALA A 335 -14.80 -9.38 15.14
C ALA A 335 -13.38 -8.83 15.35
N ASN A 336 -12.65 -8.56 14.26
CA ASN A 336 -11.28 -8.05 14.31
C ASN A 336 -11.16 -6.62 14.85
N THR A 337 -12.23 -5.80 14.79
CA THR A 337 -12.25 -4.46 15.42
C THR A 337 -12.33 -4.50 16.94
N ILE A 338 -12.74 -5.61 17.57
CA ILE A 338 -13.03 -5.67 19.01
C ILE A 338 -11.77 -5.43 19.85
N ASP A 339 -10.69 -6.17 19.61
CA ASP A 339 -9.47 -6.06 20.42
C ASP A 339 -8.74 -4.72 20.24
N PRO A 340 -8.57 -4.18 19.01
CA PRO A 340 -8.06 -2.82 18.82
C PRO A 340 -8.93 -1.75 19.49
N MET A 341 -10.26 -1.87 19.42
CA MET A 341 -11.18 -0.94 20.08
C MET A 341 -11.07 -1.02 21.61
N ARG A 342 -10.99 -2.23 22.16
CA ARG A 342 -10.78 -2.49 23.59
C ARG A 342 -9.47 -1.85 24.08
N GLN A 343 -8.36 -2.16 23.41
CA GLN A 343 -7.03 -1.62 23.73
C GLN A 343 -6.96 -0.09 23.60
N PHE A 344 -7.59 0.48 22.56
CA PHE A 344 -7.68 1.92 22.37
C PHE A 344 -8.48 2.59 23.50
N LEU A 345 -9.68 2.10 23.78
CA LEU A 345 -10.58 2.74 24.75
C LEU A 345 -10.17 2.53 26.21
N GLU A 346 -9.49 1.43 26.55
CA GLU A 346 -8.84 1.28 27.86
C GLU A 346 -7.74 2.33 28.04
N ARG A 347 -6.95 2.62 26.99
CA ARG A 347 -5.85 3.60 27.05
C ARG A 347 -6.32 5.05 27.23
N VAL A 348 -7.48 5.43 26.68
CA VAL A 348 -8.02 6.80 26.84
C VAL A 348 -8.65 7.05 28.22
N ASN A 349 -8.66 6.04 29.09
CA ASN A 349 -8.93 6.13 30.53
C ASN A 349 -10.21 6.90 30.90
N ILE A 350 -11.36 6.35 30.50
CA ILE A 350 -12.69 6.91 30.80
C ILE A 350 -13.00 6.69 32.29
N GLN A 351 -12.70 7.70 33.11
CA GLN A 351 -12.90 7.64 34.56
C GLN A 351 -14.34 7.30 34.94
N GLY A 352 -14.49 6.38 35.90
CA GLY A 352 -15.79 5.90 36.38
C GLY A 352 -16.46 4.85 35.48
N PHE A 353 -15.81 4.37 34.42
CA PHE A 353 -16.38 3.38 33.51
C PHE A 353 -15.35 2.30 33.10
N ASN A 354 -15.65 1.04 33.39
CA ASN A 354 -14.77 -0.08 33.03
C ASN A 354 -15.00 -0.50 31.57
N VAL A 355 -14.28 0.13 30.64
CA VAL A 355 -14.44 -0.17 29.20
C VAL A 355 -14.10 -1.62 28.88
N GLY A 356 -13.04 -2.19 29.46
CA GLY A 356 -12.67 -3.59 29.24
C GLY A 356 -13.83 -4.53 29.55
N GLN A 357 -14.42 -4.41 30.74
CA GLN A 357 -15.60 -5.18 31.14
C GLN A 357 -16.81 -4.96 30.24
N TYR A 358 -17.06 -3.73 29.78
CA TYR A 358 -18.16 -3.43 28.86
C TYR A 358 -17.96 -4.10 27.49
N ILE A 359 -16.77 -3.97 26.89
CA ILE A 359 -16.47 -4.60 25.60
C ILE A 359 -16.51 -6.13 25.74
N ASP A 360 -15.94 -6.68 26.81
CA ASP A 360 -15.91 -8.13 27.05
C ASP A 360 -17.33 -8.71 27.31
N LYS A 361 -18.22 -7.96 27.99
CA LYS A 361 -19.65 -8.28 28.18
C LYS A 361 -20.41 -8.40 26.84
N HIS A 362 -20.07 -7.56 25.86
CA HIS A 362 -20.76 -7.48 24.57
C HIS A 362 -19.98 -8.16 23.41
N ARG A 363 -18.84 -8.80 23.69
CA ARG A 363 -17.89 -9.37 22.70
C ARG A 363 -18.51 -10.35 21.71
N SER A 364 -19.52 -11.11 22.10
CA SER A 364 -20.24 -12.06 21.25
C SER A 364 -21.36 -11.43 20.40
N ASN A 365 -21.68 -10.16 20.61
CA ASN A 365 -22.71 -9.41 19.88
C ASN A 365 -22.12 -8.10 19.33
N THR A 366 -21.54 -8.18 18.13
CA THR A 366 -20.92 -7.02 17.45
C THR A 366 -21.89 -5.91 17.08
N SER A 367 -23.20 -6.13 17.11
CA SER A 367 -24.23 -5.11 16.92
C SER A 367 -24.53 -4.31 18.19
N ALA A 368 -24.06 -4.77 19.35
CA ALA A 368 -24.10 -4.05 20.63
C ALA A 368 -22.80 -3.25 20.90
N LEU A 369 -21.77 -3.43 20.07
CA LEU A 369 -20.49 -2.72 20.15
C LEU A 369 -20.42 -1.56 19.12
N PRO A 370 -19.67 -0.48 19.40
CA PRO A 370 -19.54 0.66 18.50
C PRO A 370 -19.21 0.30 17.04
N ASN A 371 -19.79 1.04 16.11
CA ASN A 371 -19.43 0.99 14.70
C ASN A 371 -18.86 2.33 14.23
N ILE A 372 -17.58 2.32 13.88
CA ILE A 372 -16.79 3.53 13.66
C ILE A 372 -16.49 3.66 12.17
N ALA A 373 -16.65 4.85 11.62
CA ALA A 373 -16.14 5.21 10.29
C ALA A 373 -15.21 6.43 10.35
N ILE A 374 -14.36 6.57 9.35
CA ILE A 374 -13.52 7.76 9.13
C ILE A 374 -13.83 8.29 7.72
N SER A 375 -13.90 9.60 7.56
CA SER A 375 -14.18 10.24 6.27
C SER A 375 -13.16 11.33 5.98
N PHE A 376 -12.49 11.27 4.82
CA PHE A 376 -11.46 12.22 4.41
C PHE A 376 -11.95 13.10 3.26
N SER A 377 -11.80 14.42 3.40
CA SER A 377 -12.29 15.37 2.41
C SER A 377 -11.52 15.38 1.09
N GLY A 378 -12.07 16.05 0.09
CA GLY A 378 -11.35 16.49 -1.10
C GLY A 378 -10.52 17.74 -0.90
N GLY A 379 -9.77 18.13 -1.94
CA GLY A 379 -8.82 19.25 -1.92
C GLY A 379 -7.41 18.94 -2.43
N GLY A 380 -7.26 17.96 -3.33
CA GLY A 380 -5.98 17.57 -3.94
C GLY A 380 -4.87 17.23 -2.94
N TYR A 381 -3.62 17.62 -3.24
CA TYR A 381 -2.48 17.34 -2.38
C TYR A 381 -2.62 17.87 -0.96
N ARG A 382 -3.31 19.00 -0.75
CA ARG A 382 -3.60 19.51 0.60
C ARG A 382 -4.40 18.50 1.42
N ALA A 383 -5.43 17.91 0.82
CA ALA A 383 -6.27 16.92 1.49
C ALA A 383 -5.54 15.58 1.67
N LEU A 384 -4.76 15.15 0.68
CA LEU A 384 -3.88 13.99 0.79
C LEU A 384 -2.94 14.12 1.99
N LEU A 385 -2.22 15.24 2.12
CA LEU A 385 -1.17 15.42 3.13
C LEU A 385 -1.72 15.64 4.54
N ASN A 386 -2.73 16.51 4.71
CA ASN A 386 -3.37 16.69 6.02
C ASN A 386 -4.12 15.42 6.45
N GLY A 387 -4.82 14.77 5.52
CA GLY A 387 -5.48 13.48 5.74
C GLY A 387 -4.49 12.40 6.17
N ALA A 388 -3.30 12.35 5.54
CA ALA A 388 -2.26 11.37 5.87
C ALA A 388 -1.70 11.60 7.27
N GLY A 389 -1.61 12.86 7.72
CA GLY A 389 -1.33 13.20 9.10
C GLY A 389 -2.36 12.63 10.08
N ALA A 390 -3.65 12.88 9.82
CA ALA A 390 -4.74 12.38 10.67
C ALA A 390 -4.82 10.85 10.67
N LEU A 391 -4.66 10.21 9.51
CA LEU A 391 -4.62 8.75 9.39
C LEU A 391 -3.43 8.16 10.15
N SER A 392 -2.25 8.78 10.06
CA SER A 392 -1.05 8.41 10.82
C SER A 392 -1.26 8.50 12.33
N ALA A 393 -2.04 9.50 12.80
CA ALA A 393 -2.44 9.62 14.21
C ALA A 393 -3.44 8.55 14.66
N PHE A 394 -4.26 8.01 13.76
CA PHE A 394 -5.26 6.97 14.04
C PHE A 394 -4.70 5.54 13.91
N ASP A 395 -3.60 5.36 13.18
CA ASP A 395 -2.99 4.06 12.89
C ASP A 395 -2.03 3.61 14.02
N SER A 396 -2.36 2.51 14.71
CA SER A 396 -1.49 1.95 15.76
C SER A 396 -0.15 1.41 15.26
N ARG A 397 0.03 1.29 13.94
CA ARG A 397 1.28 0.86 13.31
C ARG A 397 2.28 2.01 13.15
N THR A 398 1.83 3.26 13.26
CA THR A 398 2.70 4.43 13.37
C THR A 398 3.45 4.38 14.70
N SER A 399 4.77 4.56 14.68
CA SER A 399 5.61 4.58 15.87
C SER A 399 5.08 5.54 16.93
N ASN A 400 5.13 5.18 18.21
CA ASN A 400 4.66 5.95 19.38
C ASN A 400 3.17 6.40 19.39
N SER A 401 2.38 6.17 18.34
CA SER A 401 0.95 6.56 18.22
C SER A 401 0.03 5.95 19.29
N THR A 402 0.50 4.91 19.99
CA THR A 402 -0.20 4.21 21.08
C THR A 402 0.23 4.70 22.46
N SER A 403 0.93 5.84 22.57
CA SER A 403 1.28 6.49 23.84
C SER A 403 0.06 7.15 24.50
N ALA A 404 0.19 7.52 25.78
CA ALA A 404 -0.80 8.38 26.44
C ALA A 404 -0.96 9.72 25.69
N GLY A 405 -2.18 10.23 25.57
CA GLY A 405 -2.47 11.43 24.77
C GLY A 405 -2.69 11.18 23.26
N HIS A 406 -2.44 9.97 22.75
CA HIS A 406 -2.41 9.66 21.31
C HIS A 406 -3.56 8.74 20.86
N LEU A 407 -3.89 8.78 19.55
CA LEU A 407 -5.10 8.17 18.98
C LEU A 407 -4.88 6.83 18.21
N GLY A 408 -3.67 6.27 18.23
CA GLY A 408 -3.33 5.06 17.50
C GLY A 408 -4.17 3.86 17.91
N GLY A 409 -4.77 3.19 16.93
CA GLY A 409 -5.72 2.09 17.12
C GLY A 409 -7.14 2.44 16.66
N LEU A 410 -7.45 3.72 16.46
CA LEU A 410 -8.74 4.16 15.93
C LEU A 410 -8.97 3.64 14.49
N LEU A 411 -7.93 3.62 13.65
CA LEU A 411 -8.00 3.04 12.30
C LEU A 411 -8.28 1.53 12.36
N GLN A 412 -7.60 0.81 13.25
CA GLN A 412 -7.79 -0.62 13.46
C GLN A 412 -9.18 -0.96 14.02
N ALA A 413 -9.77 -0.07 14.84
CA ALA A 413 -11.14 -0.19 15.35
C ALA A 413 -12.23 0.25 14.35
N SER A 414 -11.88 0.95 13.27
CA SER A 414 -12.83 1.47 12.28
C SER A 414 -13.33 0.38 11.33
N THR A 415 -14.61 0.39 11.00
CA THR A 415 -15.19 -0.55 10.02
C THR A 415 -15.11 0.02 8.61
N TYR A 416 -15.36 1.32 8.42
CA TYR A 416 -15.34 1.98 7.11
C TYR A 416 -14.36 3.15 7.06
N VAL A 417 -13.80 3.41 5.87
CA VAL A 417 -13.05 4.63 5.54
C VAL A 417 -13.54 5.16 4.19
N SER A 418 -14.30 6.26 4.20
CA SER A 418 -14.72 6.95 2.98
C SER A 418 -13.76 8.09 2.62
N ALA A 419 -13.54 8.32 1.33
CA ALA A 419 -12.70 9.40 0.84
C ALA A 419 -13.11 9.87 -0.56
N LEU A 420 -12.82 11.12 -0.89
CA LEU A 420 -13.04 11.65 -2.24
C LEU A 420 -11.88 12.55 -2.66
N SER A 421 -11.72 12.78 -3.96
CA SER A 421 -10.70 13.66 -4.54
C SER A 421 -9.30 13.40 -3.96
N GLY A 422 -8.62 14.42 -3.44
CA GLY A 422 -7.32 14.30 -2.76
C GLY A 422 -7.27 13.33 -1.56
N GLY A 423 -8.34 13.20 -0.79
CA GLY A 423 -8.46 12.14 0.22
C GLY A 423 -8.56 10.75 -0.42
N GLY A 424 -9.24 10.66 -1.56
CA GLY A 424 -9.34 9.45 -2.37
C GLY A 424 -8.00 9.00 -2.93
N TRP A 425 -7.13 9.92 -3.32
CA TRP A 425 -5.73 9.63 -3.70
C TRP A 425 -4.94 9.00 -2.54
N MET A 426 -5.11 9.52 -1.33
CA MET A 426 -4.44 8.99 -0.14
C MET A 426 -4.87 7.54 0.14
N ILE A 427 -6.18 7.30 0.21
CA ILE A 427 -6.72 5.98 0.51
C ILE A 427 -6.42 5.00 -0.63
N GLY A 428 -6.67 5.38 -1.88
CA GLY A 428 -6.33 4.57 -3.04
C GLY A 428 -4.85 4.20 -3.09
N SER A 429 -3.95 5.17 -2.83
CA SER A 429 -2.50 4.91 -2.70
C SER A 429 -2.18 3.91 -1.59
N ILE A 430 -2.78 4.05 -0.40
CA ILE A 430 -2.50 3.15 0.73
C ILE A 430 -2.91 1.71 0.42
N TYR A 431 -4.10 1.49 -0.14
CA TYR A 431 -4.57 0.15 -0.51
C TYR A 431 -3.84 -0.43 -1.73
N ALA A 432 -3.55 0.38 -2.76
CA ALA A 432 -2.76 -0.06 -3.92
C ALA A 432 -1.38 -0.58 -3.52
N ASN A 433 -0.82 -0.06 -2.43
CA ASN A 433 0.49 -0.43 -1.89
C ASN A 433 0.40 -1.37 -0.67
N ASN A 434 -0.52 -2.34 -0.69
CA ASN A 434 -0.65 -3.39 0.34
C ASN A 434 -0.96 -2.83 1.74
N PHE A 435 -1.95 -1.94 1.82
CA PHE A 435 -2.39 -1.25 3.04
C PHE A 435 -1.23 -0.63 3.85
N THR A 436 -0.24 -0.04 3.16
CA THR A 436 0.99 0.51 3.77
C THR A 436 0.72 1.66 4.75
N THR A 437 1.67 1.94 5.65
CA THR A 437 1.57 3.07 6.59
C THR A 437 2.10 4.35 5.97
N VAL A 438 1.50 5.49 6.35
CA VAL A 438 2.02 6.83 6.01
C VAL A 438 3.47 6.98 6.50
N GLU A 439 3.76 6.47 7.71
CA GLU A 439 5.11 6.49 8.28
C GLU A 439 6.14 5.75 7.40
N SER A 440 5.80 4.61 6.79
CA SER A 440 6.71 3.89 5.88
C SER A 440 7.05 4.74 4.66
N ILE A 441 6.04 5.32 4.02
CA ILE A 441 6.21 6.17 2.82
C ILE A 441 7.09 7.39 3.13
N VAL A 442 6.84 8.04 4.26
CA VAL A 442 7.57 9.25 4.67
C VAL A 442 9.01 8.93 5.09
N ASN A 443 9.23 7.84 5.83
CA ASN A 443 10.57 7.46 6.33
C ASN A 443 11.54 6.98 5.22
N GLU A 444 11.02 6.52 4.08
CA GLU A 444 11.82 6.31 2.87
C GLU A 444 12.26 7.64 2.22
N GLY A 445 11.66 8.78 2.60
CA GLY A 445 12.12 10.12 2.26
C GLY A 445 12.17 10.38 0.75
N ALA A 446 13.37 10.66 0.24
CA ALA A 446 13.66 10.84 -1.19
C ALA A 446 13.90 9.51 -1.95
N ASP A 447 14.09 8.40 -1.24
CA ASP A 447 14.21 7.06 -1.82
C ASP A 447 12.83 6.39 -2.02
N SER A 448 11.76 6.94 -1.44
CA SER A 448 10.40 6.42 -1.58
C SER A 448 9.94 6.44 -3.04
N PRO A 449 9.40 5.33 -3.58
CA PRO A 449 8.99 5.25 -4.98
C PRO A 449 7.73 6.06 -5.28
N ILE A 450 6.96 6.42 -4.24
CA ILE A 450 5.68 7.15 -4.28
C ILE A 450 5.74 8.41 -3.41
N TRP A 451 4.74 9.28 -3.54
CA TRP A 451 4.60 10.54 -2.80
C TRP A 451 5.83 11.47 -2.94
N GLN A 452 6.41 11.47 -4.14
CA GLN A 452 7.51 12.32 -4.57
C GLN A 452 6.99 13.55 -5.32
N PHE A 453 6.15 14.34 -4.65
CA PHE A 453 5.36 15.43 -5.25
C PHE A 453 6.19 16.63 -5.72
N GLN A 454 7.50 16.70 -5.44
CA GLN A 454 8.42 17.65 -6.09
C GLN A 454 8.53 17.40 -7.62
N ASN A 455 8.24 16.17 -8.04
CA ASN A 455 8.04 15.80 -9.43
C ASN A 455 6.53 15.84 -9.69
N SER A 456 6.04 16.98 -10.19
CA SER A 456 4.63 17.14 -10.51
C SER A 456 4.20 16.17 -11.62
N LEU A 457 2.88 15.97 -11.73
CA LEU A 457 2.24 15.08 -12.70
C LEU A 457 2.73 15.28 -14.16
N PHE A 458 3.09 16.52 -14.52
CA PHE A 458 3.58 16.90 -15.85
C PHE A 458 5.09 16.71 -16.06
N LYS A 459 5.87 16.54 -14.98
CA LYS A 459 7.29 16.17 -15.05
C LYS A 459 7.47 14.66 -15.16
N GLY A 460 6.48 13.89 -14.69
CA GLY A 460 6.56 12.43 -14.59
C GLY A 460 7.50 11.98 -13.46
N PRO A 461 7.80 10.68 -13.34
CA PRO A 461 8.76 10.19 -12.36
C PRO A 461 10.19 10.68 -12.65
N PRO A 462 11.04 10.87 -11.64
CA PRO A 462 12.40 11.38 -11.82
C PRO A 462 13.27 10.37 -12.60
N THR A 463 14.01 10.87 -13.59
CA THR A 463 14.81 10.09 -14.56
C THR A 463 16.17 9.61 -14.02
N GLU A 464 16.67 10.18 -12.93
CA GLU A 464 18.08 10.03 -12.52
C GLU A 464 18.32 9.21 -11.24
N ARG A 465 17.29 8.73 -10.53
CA ARG A 465 17.47 8.07 -9.21
C ARG A 465 16.77 6.71 -9.12
N ARG A 466 17.61 5.68 -8.96
CA ARG A 466 17.33 4.25 -8.70
C ARG A 466 16.26 3.59 -9.57
N ILE A 467 16.73 2.82 -10.56
CA ILE A 467 15.97 1.81 -11.31
C ILE A 467 14.63 2.33 -11.85
N LYS A 468 14.66 3.47 -12.56
CA LYS A 468 13.55 3.91 -13.42
C LYS A 468 14.04 3.98 -14.87
N LEU A 469 13.37 3.22 -15.72
CA LEU A 469 13.74 2.94 -17.11
C LEU A 469 12.68 3.53 -18.06
N LEU A 470 12.28 4.77 -17.75
CA LEU A 470 11.39 5.60 -18.56
C LEU A 470 11.94 7.03 -18.54
N SER A 471 12.44 7.50 -19.68
CA SER A 471 12.58 8.92 -19.97
C SER A 471 11.22 9.62 -19.91
N THR A 472 11.21 10.95 -19.83
CA THR A 472 9.96 11.74 -19.91
C THR A 472 9.16 11.43 -21.18
N VAL A 473 9.84 11.09 -22.29
CA VAL A 473 9.20 10.66 -23.54
C VAL A 473 8.51 9.30 -23.38
N GLU A 474 9.19 8.31 -22.82
CA GLU A 474 8.63 6.96 -22.61
C GLU A 474 7.52 6.95 -21.56
N TYR A 475 7.54 7.84 -20.56
CA TYR A 475 6.42 8.08 -19.65
C TYR A 475 5.16 8.53 -20.40
N TYR A 476 5.29 9.52 -21.28
CA TYR A 476 4.15 10.00 -22.07
C TYR A 476 3.70 8.98 -23.13
N ASP A 477 4.63 8.35 -23.85
CA ASP A 477 4.28 7.30 -24.82
C ASP A 477 3.62 6.08 -24.12
N ASN A 478 4.05 5.68 -22.91
CA ASN A 478 3.37 4.66 -22.10
C ASN A 478 1.94 5.09 -21.77
N LEU A 479 1.76 6.30 -21.24
CA LEU A 479 0.47 6.83 -20.82
C LEU A 479 -0.51 6.87 -22.00
N LEU A 480 -0.09 7.42 -23.14
CA LEU A 480 -0.91 7.52 -24.35
C LEU A 480 -1.27 6.15 -24.93
N ASN A 481 -0.30 5.26 -25.11
CA ASN A 481 -0.54 3.92 -25.66
C ASN A 481 -1.44 3.08 -24.73
N THR A 482 -1.32 3.26 -23.41
CA THR A 482 -2.15 2.57 -22.42
C THR A 482 -3.60 3.06 -22.43
N VAL A 483 -3.84 4.36 -22.55
CA VAL A 483 -5.22 4.88 -22.70
C VAL A 483 -5.79 4.47 -24.06
N GLN A 484 -5.00 4.51 -25.12
CA GLN A 484 -5.43 4.06 -26.45
C GLN A 484 -5.83 2.58 -26.46
N SER A 485 -5.16 1.70 -25.70
CA SER A 485 -5.52 0.27 -25.65
C SER A 485 -6.90 -0.01 -25.04
N LYS A 486 -7.45 0.88 -24.20
CA LYS A 486 -8.86 0.81 -23.77
C LYS A 486 -9.81 1.12 -24.91
N ALA A 487 -9.52 2.15 -25.72
CA ALA A 487 -10.32 2.50 -26.90
C ALA A 487 -10.24 1.45 -28.02
N ASP A 488 -9.12 0.74 -28.14
CA ASP A 488 -8.89 -0.33 -29.12
C ASP A 488 -9.32 -1.73 -28.61
N ALA A 489 -9.91 -1.83 -27.41
CA ALA A 489 -10.19 -3.11 -26.79
C ALA A 489 -11.33 -3.87 -27.49
N THR A 490 -11.08 -5.12 -27.89
CA THR A 490 -12.03 -5.94 -28.68
C THR A 490 -13.21 -6.50 -27.88
N ALA A 491 -13.31 -6.19 -26.58
CA ALA A 491 -14.35 -6.72 -25.70
C ALA A 491 -15.67 -5.92 -25.70
N GLY A 492 -15.66 -4.72 -26.29
CA GLY A 492 -16.78 -3.77 -26.35
C GLY A 492 -16.28 -2.36 -26.72
N ASP A 493 -17.20 -1.43 -26.98
CA ASP A 493 -16.85 -0.05 -27.32
C ASP A 493 -16.62 0.77 -26.03
N PHE A 494 -15.36 0.90 -25.59
CA PHE A 494 -15.01 1.67 -24.38
C PHE A 494 -14.47 3.05 -24.74
N ASN A 495 -15.24 4.09 -24.41
CA ASN A 495 -14.80 5.47 -24.58
C ASN A 495 -13.69 5.85 -23.58
N THR A 496 -12.86 6.81 -23.98
CA THR A 496 -11.77 7.38 -23.17
C THR A 496 -11.96 8.87 -22.96
N SER A 497 -11.50 9.34 -21.80
CA SER A 497 -11.66 10.70 -21.29
C SER A 497 -10.33 11.28 -20.82
N ILE A 498 -10.30 12.57 -20.47
CA ILE A 498 -9.11 13.14 -19.79
C ILE A 498 -8.86 12.43 -18.46
N THR A 499 -9.91 11.93 -17.79
CA THR A 499 -9.78 11.18 -16.54
C THR A 499 -8.94 9.90 -16.70
N ASP A 500 -8.97 9.25 -17.87
CA ASP A 500 -8.09 8.13 -18.16
C ASP A 500 -6.61 8.58 -18.18
N VAL A 501 -6.29 9.60 -18.98
CA VAL A 501 -4.94 10.22 -19.05
C VAL A 501 -4.45 10.66 -17.68
N TYR A 502 -5.31 11.33 -16.92
CA TYR A 502 -5.03 11.87 -15.62
C TYR A 502 -4.83 10.79 -14.54
N GLY A 503 -5.74 9.81 -14.46
CA GLY A 503 -5.66 8.68 -13.52
C GLY A 503 -4.45 7.77 -13.76
N ARG A 504 -4.04 7.61 -15.04
CA ARG A 504 -2.75 6.98 -15.39
C ARG A 504 -1.58 7.77 -14.80
N GLY A 505 -1.56 9.10 -14.98
CA GLY A 505 -0.52 9.97 -14.41
C GLY A 505 -0.45 9.89 -12.88
N LEU A 506 -1.60 9.98 -12.19
CA LEU A 506 -1.69 9.85 -10.72
C LEU A 506 -1.04 8.56 -10.23
N SER A 507 -1.25 7.46 -10.96
CA SER A 507 -0.75 6.13 -10.60
C SER A 507 0.78 6.09 -10.50
N PHE A 508 1.51 6.83 -11.34
CA PHE A 508 2.98 6.92 -11.25
C PHE A 508 3.51 7.65 -10.01
N GLN A 509 2.68 8.47 -9.35
CA GLN A 509 3.03 9.18 -8.11
C GLN A 509 2.50 8.47 -6.85
N LEU A 510 1.48 7.61 -7.01
CA LEU A 510 0.70 7.05 -5.90
C LEU A 510 0.77 5.51 -5.79
N ILE A 511 1.19 4.78 -6.83
CA ILE A 511 1.24 3.32 -6.85
C ILE A 511 2.66 2.86 -7.16
N ASN A 512 3.24 2.02 -6.29
CA ASN A 512 4.63 1.55 -6.37
C ASN A 512 4.79 0.50 -7.48
N THR A 513 4.83 0.99 -8.72
CA THR A 513 4.97 0.23 -9.97
C THR A 513 5.78 1.05 -10.97
N THR A 514 6.55 0.39 -11.83
CA THR A 514 7.40 1.06 -12.83
C THR A 514 6.64 1.51 -14.07
N ASP A 515 5.50 0.88 -14.36
CA ASP A 515 4.61 1.12 -15.50
C ASP A 515 3.34 1.90 -15.12
N GLY A 516 3.25 2.40 -13.89
CA GLY A 516 2.08 3.11 -13.37
C GLY A 516 0.85 2.23 -13.18
N ALA A 517 1.00 0.90 -13.01
CA ALA A 517 -0.08 0.01 -12.57
C ALA A 517 -1.31 -0.11 -13.53
N PRO A 518 -1.12 -0.38 -14.84
CA PRO A 518 -2.23 -0.55 -15.78
C PRO A 518 -3.13 -1.74 -15.41
N SER A 519 -2.56 -2.82 -14.89
CA SER A 519 -3.32 -4.05 -14.57
C SER A 519 -3.99 -4.06 -13.19
N TYR A 520 -3.83 -3.00 -12.39
CA TYR A 520 -4.27 -2.96 -10.99
C TYR A 520 -5.68 -2.40 -10.92
N THR A 521 -6.59 -3.14 -10.29
CA THR A 521 -8.03 -2.83 -10.24
C THR A 521 -8.47 -2.52 -8.82
N PHE A 522 -9.44 -1.63 -8.65
CA PHE A 522 -9.97 -1.32 -7.31
C PHE A 522 -10.70 -2.54 -6.72
N SER A 523 -11.32 -3.40 -7.55
CA SER A 523 -11.87 -4.69 -7.09
C SER A 523 -10.83 -5.71 -6.64
N SER A 524 -9.57 -5.64 -7.09
CA SER A 524 -8.50 -6.54 -6.60
C SER A 524 -8.03 -6.22 -5.16
N ILE A 525 -8.55 -5.15 -4.53
CA ILE A 525 -8.42 -4.95 -3.08
C ILE A 525 -9.08 -6.12 -2.31
N GLN A 526 -10.08 -6.79 -2.90
CA GLN A 526 -10.68 -8.02 -2.35
C GLN A 526 -9.65 -9.12 -2.08
N ASP A 527 -8.57 -9.17 -2.89
CA ASP A 527 -7.53 -10.20 -2.83
C ASP A 527 -6.38 -9.83 -1.87
N ASP A 528 -6.34 -8.58 -1.36
CA ASP A 528 -5.30 -8.12 -0.43
C ASP A 528 -5.43 -8.86 0.91
N ALA A 529 -4.31 -9.36 1.45
CA ALA A 529 -4.27 -10.11 2.70
C ALA A 529 -4.84 -9.32 3.89
N ALA A 530 -4.64 -8.00 3.96
CA ALA A 530 -5.17 -7.16 5.04
C ALA A 530 -6.69 -6.97 4.91
N PHE A 531 -7.21 -6.80 3.71
CA PHE A 531 -8.64 -6.59 3.49
C PHE A 531 -9.44 -7.91 3.56
N SER A 532 -9.02 -8.95 2.85
CA SER A 532 -9.68 -10.27 2.81
C SER A 532 -9.80 -10.96 4.18
N SER A 533 -8.85 -10.69 5.08
CA SER A 533 -8.86 -11.16 6.47
C SER A 533 -9.68 -10.29 7.43
N GLY A 534 -10.19 -9.14 6.99
CA GLY A 534 -10.93 -8.17 7.82
C GLY A 534 -10.04 -7.30 8.72
N ASN A 535 -8.75 -7.17 8.42
CA ASN A 535 -7.79 -6.40 9.22
C ASN A 535 -7.61 -4.94 8.77
N ALA A 536 -7.87 -4.63 7.50
CA ALA A 536 -8.13 -3.28 7.02
C ALA A 536 -9.63 -2.93 7.12
N PRO A 537 -10.02 -1.65 7.26
CA PRO A 537 -11.41 -1.21 7.08
C PRO A 537 -11.84 -1.29 5.60
N MET A 538 -13.10 -0.97 5.31
CA MET A 538 -13.61 -0.86 3.94
C MET A 538 -13.19 0.47 3.32
N PRO A 539 -12.38 0.51 2.25
CA PRO A 539 -12.17 1.73 1.49
C PRO A 539 -13.39 2.02 0.62
N ILE A 540 -13.91 3.25 0.68
CA ILE A 540 -15.00 3.70 -0.19
C ILE A 540 -14.57 5.02 -0.85
N LEU A 541 -14.53 5.06 -2.18
CA LEU A 541 -14.37 6.30 -2.93
C LEU A 541 -15.72 6.83 -3.42
N VAL A 542 -15.86 8.15 -3.54
CA VAL A 542 -17.11 8.81 -4.00
C VAL A 542 -16.86 9.67 -5.23
N ALA A 543 -17.81 9.65 -6.16
CA ALA A 543 -17.89 10.51 -7.34
C ALA A 543 -19.34 10.96 -7.55
N ASP A 544 -19.56 12.08 -8.23
CA ASP A 544 -20.90 12.59 -8.49
C ASP A 544 -21.35 12.27 -9.92
N GLU A 545 -22.63 11.97 -10.10
CA GLU A 545 -23.23 11.87 -11.42
C GLU A 545 -23.39 13.26 -12.05
N ARG A 546 -22.78 13.44 -13.22
CA ARG A 546 -23.10 14.54 -14.10
C ARG A 546 -24.12 14.05 -15.12
N ALA A 547 -25.39 14.37 -14.90
CA ALA A 547 -26.46 13.90 -15.75
C ALA A 547 -26.34 14.47 -17.18
N PRO A 548 -26.86 13.76 -18.20
CA PRO A 548 -26.76 14.19 -19.60
C PRO A 548 -27.39 15.57 -19.87
N GLY A 549 -26.53 16.56 -20.14
CA GLY A 549 -26.89 17.95 -20.39
C GLY A 549 -26.49 18.92 -19.27
N ASP A 550 -26.15 18.42 -18.08
CA ASP A 550 -25.77 19.26 -16.94
C ASP A 550 -24.35 19.82 -17.08
N LEU A 551 -24.20 21.09 -16.71
CA LEU A 551 -22.91 21.80 -16.67
C LEU A 551 -22.46 22.17 -15.26
N ILE A 552 -23.34 22.08 -14.27
CA ILE A 552 -23.09 22.39 -12.87
C ILE A 552 -23.65 21.23 -12.05
N ILE A 553 -22.85 20.67 -11.16
CA ILE A 553 -23.29 19.60 -10.26
C ILE A 553 -24.15 20.24 -9.17
N SER A 554 -25.38 19.76 -9.03
CA SER A 554 -26.29 20.22 -7.97
C SER A 554 -26.07 19.41 -6.70
N LEU A 555 -26.45 19.97 -5.54
CA LEU A 555 -26.45 19.24 -4.26
C LEU A 555 -27.33 17.96 -4.28
N ASN A 556 -28.25 17.85 -5.25
CA ASN A 556 -29.06 16.67 -5.51
C ASN A 556 -28.55 15.84 -6.71
N ALA A 557 -27.26 15.89 -7.02
CA ALA A 557 -26.64 14.90 -7.90
C ALA A 557 -26.66 13.52 -7.22
N THR A 558 -26.71 12.46 -8.03
CA THR A 558 -26.54 11.08 -7.54
C THR A 558 -25.09 10.90 -7.11
N ASN A 559 -24.84 10.66 -5.82
CA ASN A 559 -23.50 10.29 -5.37
C ASN A 559 -23.28 8.79 -5.65
N PHE A 560 -22.29 8.46 -6.46
CA PHE A 560 -21.83 7.10 -6.71
C PHE A 560 -20.70 6.74 -5.74
N GLU A 561 -20.83 5.62 -5.04
CA GLU A 561 -19.73 5.03 -4.27
C GLU A 561 -19.05 3.90 -5.04
N PHE A 562 -17.76 3.72 -4.78
CA PHE A 562 -16.93 2.61 -5.21
C PHE A 562 -16.33 1.95 -3.98
N ASN A 563 -16.74 0.72 -3.69
CA ASN A 563 -16.09 -0.14 -2.70
C ASN A 563 -15.50 -1.38 -3.42
N PRO A 564 -14.59 -2.16 -2.83
CA PRO A 564 -13.93 -3.28 -3.51
C PRO A 564 -14.89 -4.29 -4.18
N PHE A 565 -16.13 -4.42 -3.72
CA PHE A 565 -17.11 -5.35 -4.29
C PHE A 565 -17.93 -4.75 -5.42
N GLU A 566 -18.27 -3.47 -5.35
CA GLU A 566 -19.34 -2.87 -6.16
C GLU A 566 -19.24 -1.35 -6.33
N MET A 567 -19.90 -0.88 -7.39
CA MET A 567 -20.11 0.52 -7.74
C MET A 567 -21.61 0.79 -7.79
N GLY A 568 -22.09 1.88 -7.21
CA GLY A 568 -23.53 2.18 -7.23
C GLY A 568 -23.93 3.35 -6.33
N SER A 569 -25.22 3.49 -6.09
CA SER A 569 -25.76 4.55 -5.24
C SER A 569 -26.93 4.10 -4.38
N PHE A 570 -26.98 4.61 -3.16
CA PHE A 570 -28.13 4.53 -2.24
C PHE A 570 -29.18 5.63 -2.48
N ASP A 571 -28.89 6.60 -3.33
CA ASP A 571 -29.83 7.65 -3.70
C ASP A 571 -30.98 7.07 -4.56
N PRO A 572 -32.22 7.58 -4.43
CA PRO A 572 -33.41 7.00 -5.06
C PRO A 572 -33.47 7.25 -6.58
N THR A 573 -32.51 7.98 -7.14
CA THR A 573 -32.33 8.14 -8.59
C THR A 573 -31.92 6.80 -9.20
N THR A 574 -30.71 6.33 -8.89
CA THR A 574 -30.18 5.03 -9.37
C THR A 574 -30.61 3.86 -8.49
N PHE A 575 -30.53 4.00 -7.16
CA PHE A 575 -30.93 3.00 -6.16
C PHE A 575 -30.49 1.55 -6.46
N GLY A 576 -29.23 1.36 -6.82
CA GLY A 576 -28.69 0.05 -7.16
C GLY A 576 -27.18 0.01 -7.33
N PHE A 577 -26.64 -1.19 -7.34
CA PHE A 577 -25.21 -1.48 -7.33
C PHE A 577 -24.81 -2.55 -8.35
N ALA A 578 -23.83 -2.22 -9.20
CA ALA A 578 -23.22 -3.10 -10.18
C ALA A 578 -21.92 -3.72 -9.60
N PRO A 579 -21.66 -5.03 -9.78
CA PRO A 579 -20.45 -5.68 -9.29
C PRO A 579 -19.18 -5.07 -9.92
N LEU A 580 -18.28 -4.52 -9.09
CA LEU A 580 -17.22 -3.60 -9.53
C LEU A 580 -16.28 -4.25 -10.55
N LYS A 581 -15.88 -5.50 -10.28
CA LYS A 581 -15.02 -6.30 -11.15
C LYS A 581 -15.56 -6.47 -12.58
N TYR A 582 -16.87 -6.28 -12.76
CA TYR A 582 -17.58 -6.56 -14.00
C TYR A 582 -18.25 -5.33 -14.63
N ILE A 583 -18.00 -4.10 -14.17
CA ILE A 583 -18.73 -2.89 -14.63
C ILE A 583 -18.60 -2.58 -16.13
N GLY A 584 -17.59 -3.11 -16.82
CA GLY A 584 -17.50 -3.02 -18.29
C GLY A 584 -18.48 -3.94 -19.04
N SER A 585 -19.30 -4.73 -18.32
CA SER A 585 -20.27 -5.67 -18.89
C SER A 585 -21.61 -4.99 -19.15
N ASN A 586 -22.37 -5.53 -20.11
CA ASN A 586 -23.70 -5.04 -20.42
C ASN A 586 -24.75 -5.51 -19.40
N PHE A 587 -25.09 -4.66 -18.42
CA PHE A 587 -26.15 -4.90 -17.45
C PHE A 587 -27.49 -4.23 -17.83
N SER A 588 -27.82 -4.12 -19.12
CA SER A 588 -29.08 -3.54 -19.60
C SER A 588 -30.29 -4.04 -18.79
N SER A 589 -31.09 -3.12 -18.27
CA SER A 589 -32.26 -3.39 -17.41
C SER A 589 -31.91 -4.17 -16.13
N GLY A 590 -30.69 -4.02 -15.63
CA GLY A 590 -30.19 -4.64 -14.40
C GLY A 590 -29.62 -6.05 -14.54
N GLN A 591 -29.59 -6.64 -15.73
CA GLN A 591 -29.28 -8.06 -15.92
C GLN A 591 -28.27 -8.29 -17.05
N LEU A 592 -27.30 -9.18 -16.83
CA LEU A 592 -26.33 -9.57 -17.85
C LEU A 592 -26.89 -10.66 -18.77
N PRO A 593 -27.15 -10.41 -20.07
CA PRO A 593 -27.79 -11.36 -20.97
C PRO A 593 -27.07 -12.70 -21.03
N GLN A 594 -27.81 -13.82 -21.07
CA GLN A 594 -27.26 -15.19 -21.08
C GLN A 594 -26.34 -15.47 -22.28
N SER A 595 -26.52 -14.74 -23.39
CA SER A 595 -25.73 -14.86 -24.62
C SER A 595 -24.42 -14.06 -24.62
N GLN A 596 -24.12 -13.29 -23.58
CA GLN A 596 -22.95 -12.42 -23.51
C GLN A 596 -21.93 -12.90 -22.45
N GLY A 597 -20.66 -12.55 -22.63
CA GLY A 597 -19.61 -12.78 -21.63
C GLY A 597 -19.60 -11.71 -20.53
N CYS A 598 -18.72 -11.89 -19.54
CA CYS A 598 -18.43 -10.88 -18.53
C CYS A 598 -17.19 -10.10 -18.98
N VAL A 599 -17.14 -8.78 -18.75
CA VAL A 599 -15.98 -7.94 -19.04
C VAL A 599 -15.34 -7.51 -17.73
N ALA A 600 -14.04 -7.71 -17.58
CA ALA A 600 -13.28 -7.29 -16.40
C ALA A 600 -12.09 -6.39 -16.77
N GLY A 601 -11.57 -5.65 -15.77
CA GLY A 601 -10.42 -4.74 -15.92
C GLY A 601 -10.77 -3.28 -16.21
N PHE A 602 -12.06 -2.93 -16.29
CA PHE A 602 -12.50 -1.55 -16.47
C PHE A 602 -12.21 -0.68 -15.22
N ASP A 603 -12.30 -1.28 -14.03
CA ASP A 603 -12.17 -0.65 -12.72
C ASP A 603 -10.70 -0.40 -12.31
N ASN A 604 -9.84 0.05 -13.23
CA ASN A 604 -8.44 0.36 -12.94
C ASN A 604 -8.33 1.33 -11.76
N LEU A 605 -7.47 1.01 -10.78
CA LEU A 605 -7.37 1.73 -9.51
C LEU A 605 -7.02 3.22 -9.72
N GLY A 606 -6.16 3.52 -10.68
CA GLY A 606 -5.85 4.89 -11.12
C GLY A 606 -7.02 5.62 -11.74
N PHE A 607 -7.84 4.94 -12.53
CA PHE A 607 -9.06 5.50 -13.13
C PHE A 607 -10.16 5.75 -12.09
N ILE A 608 -10.33 4.89 -11.09
CA ILE A 608 -11.28 5.13 -9.98
C ILE A 608 -10.82 6.30 -9.11
N MET A 609 -9.52 6.37 -8.76
CA MET A 609 -8.96 7.56 -8.07
C MET A 609 -9.16 8.84 -8.89
N GLY A 610 -8.91 8.77 -10.21
CA GLY A 610 -9.10 9.90 -11.12
C GLY A 610 -10.57 10.30 -11.29
N THR A 611 -11.51 9.33 -11.29
CA THR A 611 -12.96 9.58 -11.34
C THR A 611 -13.41 10.36 -10.12
N SER A 612 -12.98 9.92 -8.93
CA SER A 612 -13.25 10.60 -7.67
C SER A 612 -12.60 12.00 -7.57
N SER A 613 -11.76 12.40 -8.54
CA SER A 613 -11.00 13.65 -8.53
C SER A 613 -10.93 14.38 -9.88
N SER A 614 -11.88 14.14 -10.78
CA SER A 614 -11.77 14.52 -12.19
C SER A 614 -11.82 16.04 -12.44
N LEU A 615 -12.21 16.84 -11.45
CA LEU A 615 -12.05 18.30 -11.41
C LEU A 615 -10.61 18.75 -11.74
N PHE A 616 -9.60 17.92 -11.46
CA PHE A 616 -8.21 18.17 -11.81
C PHE A 616 -7.89 18.02 -13.32
N ASN A 617 -8.81 17.48 -14.13
CA ASN A 617 -8.73 17.50 -15.60
C ASN A 617 -8.68 18.93 -16.14
N GLN A 618 -9.24 19.91 -15.43
CA GLN A 618 -9.14 21.34 -15.74
C GLN A 618 -7.68 21.81 -15.91
N ILE A 619 -6.71 21.14 -15.26
CA ILE A 619 -5.28 21.42 -15.41
C ILE A 619 -4.74 20.92 -16.76
N PHE A 620 -5.29 19.82 -17.29
CA PHE A 620 -5.02 19.33 -18.66
C PHE A 620 -5.66 20.19 -19.76
N LEU A 621 -6.53 21.15 -19.40
CA LEU A 621 -6.98 22.19 -20.33
C LEU A 621 -6.00 23.36 -20.41
N GLN A 622 -5.12 23.48 -19.40
CA GLN A 622 -4.09 24.52 -19.30
C GLN A 622 -2.71 24.04 -19.80
N LEU A 623 -2.62 22.92 -20.54
CA LEU A 623 -1.34 22.38 -21.07
C LEU A 623 -0.54 23.38 -21.92
N ASN A 624 -1.19 24.38 -22.51
CA ASN A 624 -0.53 25.45 -23.27
C ASN A 624 0.23 26.46 -22.38
N ALA A 625 -0.12 26.55 -21.09
CA ALA A 625 0.58 27.38 -20.10
C ALA A 625 1.74 26.65 -19.42
N VAL A 626 1.83 25.32 -19.55
CA VAL A 626 2.88 24.50 -18.92
C VAL A 626 4.06 24.33 -19.89
N GLN A 627 5.24 24.77 -19.47
CA GLN A 627 6.46 24.62 -20.27
C GLN A 627 6.91 23.16 -20.40
N ASN A 628 7.51 22.81 -21.54
CA ASN A 628 8.13 21.51 -21.84
C ASN A 628 7.18 20.30 -21.94
N ILE A 629 5.87 20.49 -22.17
CA ILE A 629 4.95 19.39 -22.48
C ILE A 629 5.05 18.98 -23.96
N PRO A 630 5.23 17.68 -24.29
CA PRO A 630 5.30 17.20 -25.68
C PRO A 630 4.02 17.45 -26.48
N ASP A 631 4.17 17.87 -27.74
CA ASP A 631 3.02 18.16 -28.61
C ASP A 631 2.19 16.91 -28.95
N LYS A 632 2.77 15.70 -28.86
CA LYS A 632 2.00 14.43 -28.91
C LYS A 632 0.88 14.40 -27.86
N LEU A 633 1.18 14.79 -26.61
CA LEU A 633 0.20 14.80 -25.52
C LEU A 633 -0.89 15.83 -25.78
N LYS A 634 -0.51 17.05 -26.20
CA LYS A 634 -1.47 18.12 -26.53
C LYS A 634 -2.42 17.68 -27.64
N THR A 635 -1.90 17.04 -28.69
CA THR A 635 -2.70 16.50 -29.81
C THR A 635 -3.63 15.37 -29.34
N PHE A 636 -3.15 14.43 -28.52
CA PHE A 636 -3.98 13.34 -28.01
C PHE A 636 -5.12 13.84 -27.11
N VAL A 637 -4.82 14.73 -26.16
CA VAL A 637 -5.82 15.37 -25.29
C VAL A 637 -6.81 16.18 -26.14
N SER A 638 -6.34 16.92 -27.15
CA SER A 638 -7.21 17.64 -28.09
C SER A 638 -8.14 16.71 -28.87
N ASN A 639 -7.67 15.51 -29.26
CA ASN A 639 -8.50 14.52 -29.95
C ASN A 639 -9.59 13.93 -29.05
N ILE A 640 -9.29 13.70 -27.76
CA ILE A 640 -10.31 13.33 -26.75
C ILE A 640 -11.34 14.48 -26.62
N LEU A 641 -10.87 15.71 -26.44
CA LEU A 641 -11.74 16.89 -26.29
C LEU A 641 -12.63 17.17 -27.50
N VAL A 642 -12.15 16.91 -28.73
CA VAL A 642 -12.97 17.02 -29.94
C VAL A 642 -14.06 15.95 -29.99
N LYS A 643 -13.79 14.73 -29.51
CA LYS A 643 -14.79 13.64 -29.43
C LYS A 643 -15.85 13.89 -28.36
N LEU A 644 -15.45 14.43 -27.20
CA LEU A 644 -16.36 14.71 -26.07
C LEU A 644 -17.11 16.05 -26.20
N GLY A 645 -16.51 17.02 -26.92
CA GLY A 645 -16.96 18.41 -26.95
C GLY A 645 -16.51 19.19 -25.70
N LYS A 646 -16.28 20.50 -25.87
CA LYS A 646 -15.73 21.44 -24.86
C LYS A 646 -16.49 21.56 -23.52
N ASN A 647 -17.60 20.86 -23.38
CA ASN A 647 -18.43 20.86 -22.19
C ASN A 647 -18.20 19.59 -21.33
N GLY A 648 -17.42 18.62 -21.82
CA GLY A 648 -17.20 17.32 -21.19
C GLY A 648 -15.75 17.09 -20.76
N ASP A 649 -15.03 18.17 -20.48
CA ASP A 649 -13.57 18.18 -20.34
C ASP A 649 -13.10 17.55 -18.99
N ASP A 650 -13.98 17.54 -17.99
CA ASP A 650 -13.77 17.10 -16.61
C ASP A 650 -14.53 15.82 -16.22
N ILE A 651 -15.12 15.11 -17.19
CA ILE A 651 -15.85 13.85 -16.91
C ILE A 651 -14.94 12.62 -16.92
N ALA A 652 -15.32 11.63 -16.11
CA ALA A 652 -14.94 10.24 -16.25
C ALA A 652 -16.00 9.50 -17.07
N ASP A 653 -15.56 8.74 -18.07
CA ASP A 653 -16.45 8.04 -19.01
C ASP A 653 -16.67 6.58 -18.62
N TYR A 654 -17.93 6.24 -18.34
CA TYR A 654 -18.41 4.89 -18.09
C TYR A 654 -19.30 4.45 -19.27
N SER A 655 -18.65 4.07 -20.36
CA SER A 655 -19.22 3.40 -21.53
C SER A 655 -18.70 1.95 -21.57
N PRO A 656 -19.55 0.91 -21.54
CA PRO A 656 -21.01 0.98 -21.42
C PRO A 656 -21.47 1.46 -20.04
N ASN A 657 -22.61 2.16 -19.98
CA ASN A 657 -23.28 2.53 -18.74
C ASN A 657 -23.76 1.27 -18.01
N PRO A 658 -23.27 0.96 -16.79
CA PRO A 658 -23.70 -0.21 -16.03
C PRO A 658 -25.19 -0.16 -15.65
N PHE A 659 -25.82 1.02 -15.65
CA PHE A 659 -27.21 1.26 -15.25
C PHE A 659 -28.13 1.61 -16.43
N PHE A 660 -27.73 1.27 -17.66
CA PHE A 660 -28.58 1.47 -18.84
C PHE A 660 -29.90 0.69 -18.71
N GLN A 661 -31.01 1.36 -19.01
CA GLN A 661 -32.39 0.91 -18.80
C GLN A 661 -32.75 0.51 -17.35
N PHE A 662 -31.91 0.81 -16.36
CA PHE A 662 -32.18 0.51 -14.95
C PHE A 662 -32.84 1.72 -14.26
N HIS A 663 -34.04 1.51 -13.69
CA HIS A 663 -34.87 2.56 -13.07
C HIS A 663 -35.16 3.78 -13.97
N ASN A 664 -35.68 3.53 -15.18
CA ASN A 664 -35.99 4.51 -16.24
C ASN A 664 -36.81 5.76 -15.86
N ASP A 665 -37.50 5.75 -14.72
CA ASP A 665 -38.35 6.84 -14.24
C ASP A 665 -37.61 7.78 -13.27
N THR A 666 -36.51 7.34 -12.65
CA THR A 666 -35.79 8.07 -11.59
C THR A 666 -34.30 8.26 -11.86
N ASN A 667 -33.66 7.36 -12.60
CA ASN A 667 -32.24 7.41 -12.94
C ASN A 667 -32.04 8.27 -14.20
N PRO A 668 -31.38 9.45 -14.11
CA PRO A 668 -31.27 10.37 -15.23
C PRO A 668 -30.40 9.83 -16.38
N SER A 669 -29.43 8.96 -16.09
CA SER A 669 -28.61 8.30 -17.11
C SER A 669 -29.22 7.00 -17.67
N ALA A 670 -30.36 6.50 -17.16
CA ALA A 670 -30.93 5.20 -17.59
C ALA A 670 -31.20 5.12 -19.10
N LYS A 671 -31.52 6.24 -19.76
CA LYS A 671 -31.80 6.29 -21.21
C LYS A 671 -30.56 6.55 -22.07
N ASN A 672 -29.37 6.57 -21.47
CA ASN A 672 -28.11 6.87 -22.13
C ASN A 672 -27.14 5.70 -21.98
N GLU A 673 -26.55 5.25 -23.09
CA GLU A 673 -25.58 4.14 -23.13
C GLU A 673 -24.23 4.48 -22.46
N ARG A 674 -24.09 5.74 -22.02
CA ARG A 674 -22.93 6.34 -21.37
C ARG A 674 -23.34 6.92 -20.02
N LEU A 675 -22.60 6.58 -18.96
CA LEU A 675 -22.65 7.25 -17.67
C LEU A 675 -21.45 8.20 -17.55
N THR A 676 -21.68 9.41 -17.06
CA THR A 676 -20.65 10.44 -16.87
C THR A 676 -20.57 10.83 -15.41
N LEU A 677 -19.39 10.61 -14.81
CA LEU A 677 -19.13 10.92 -13.41
C LEU A 677 -18.07 12.02 -13.28
N VAL A 678 -18.06 12.73 -12.15
CA VAL A 678 -17.08 13.79 -11.83
C VAL A 678 -16.58 13.70 -10.37
N ASP A 679 -15.69 14.62 -9.96
CA ASP A 679 -15.16 14.68 -8.58
C ASP A 679 -16.30 14.76 -7.56
N GLY A 680 -16.31 13.85 -6.58
CA GLY A 680 -17.40 13.72 -5.60
C GLY A 680 -17.52 14.88 -4.60
N GLY A 681 -16.71 15.92 -4.72
CA GLY A 681 -16.83 17.17 -3.98
C GLY A 681 -17.50 18.30 -4.78
N GLU A 682 -17.87 18.09 -6.05
CA GLU A 682 -18.45 19.14 -6.90
C GLU A 682 -19.89 19.51 -6.50
N ASP A 683 -20.67 18.60 -5.91
CA ASP A 683 -21.97 18.91 -5.31
C ASP A 683 -21.88 19.76 -4.01
N GLY A 684 -20.67 20.01 -3.52
CA GLY A 684 -20.36 20.76 -2.30
C GLY A 684 -20.18 19.89 -1.05
N GLN A 685 -20.53 18.59 -1.08
CA GLN A 685 -20.32 17.62 -0.01
C GLN A 685 -18.87 17.11 0.02
N ASN A 686 -17.90 18.04 0.06
CA ASN A 686 -16.47 17.74 -0.03
C ASN A 686 -15.93 16.80 1.09
N ILE A 687 -16.75 16.38 2.06
CA ILE A 687 -16.50 15.24 2.95
C ILE A 687 -17.50 14.12 2.59
N PRO A 688 -17.04 12.91 2.20
CA PRO A 688 -17.90 11.84 1.66
C PRO A 688 -18.66 11.10 2.77
N LEU A 689 -19.73 11.73 3.27
CA LEU A 689 -20.53 11.17 4.36
C LEU A 689 -21.66 10.26 3.86
N ASN A 690 -22.22 10.51 2.66
CA ASN A 690 -23.37 9.75 2.13
C ASN A 690 -23.20 8.21 2.22
N PRO A 691 -22.05 7.60 1.88
CA PRO A 691 -21.83 6.15 2.05
C PRO A 691 -21.96 5.63 3.49
N VAL A 692 -21.50 6.39 4.48
CA VAL A 692 -21.31 5.93 5.86
C VAL A 692 -22.41 6.37 6.82
N ILE A 693 -23.31 7.28 6.40
CA ILE A 693 -24.53 7.64 7.13
C ILE A 693 -25.73 6.72 6.79
N GLN A 694 -25.57 5.80 5.84
CA GLN A 694 -26.63 4.88 5.43
C GLN A 694 -27.14 4.03 6.59
N PRO A 695 -28.47 3.97 6.85
CA PRO A 695 -29.02 3.23 7.98
C PRO A 695 -28.63 1.75 7.99
N VAL A 696 -28.52 1.14 6.81
CA VAL A 696 -28.16 -0.28 6.62
C VAL A 696 -26.72 -0.62 7.03
N ARG A 697 -25.82 0.37 7.11
CA ARG A 697 -24.44 0.17 7.60
C ARG A 697 -24.30 0.33 9.11
N HIS A 698 -25.34 0.81 9.80
CA HIS A 698 -25.42 0.94 11.26
C HIS A 698 -24.17 1.59 11.90
N VAL A 699 -23.67 2.69 11.31
CA VAL A 699 -22.52 3.43 11.84
C VAL A 699 -22.95 4.29 13.03
N ASP A 700 -22.14 4.32 14.08
CA ASP A 700 -22.41 5.01 15.35
C ASP A 700 -21.69 6.36 15.45
N VAL A 701 -20.48 6.43 14.89
CA VAL A 701 -19.63 7.62 14.93
C VAL A 701 -18.82 7.74 13.64
N ILE A 702 -18.69 8.96 13.12
CA ILE A 702 -17.85 9.27 11.96
C ILE A 702 -16.80 10.31 12.35
N PHE A 703 -15.53 10.00 12.11
CA PHE A 703 -14.42 10.95 12.22
C PHE A 703 -14.24 11.66 10.88
N ALA A 704 -14.83 12.85 10.75
CA ALA A 704 -14.85 13.65 9.53
C ALA A 704 -13.64 14.60 9.50
N VAL A 705 -12.60 14.24 8.75
CA VAL A 705 -11.37 15.01 8.58
C VAL A 705 -11.52 15.95 7.39
N ASP A 706 -11.62 17.25 7.68
CA ASP A 706 -11.89 18.29 6.70
C ASP A 706 -10.62 19.08 6.34
N SER A 707 -10.24 19.03 5.07
CA SER A 707 -9.14 19.79 4.46
C SER A 707 -9.61 20.68 3.29
N SER A 708 -10.88 21.09 3.31
CA SER A 708 -11.48 22.02 2.34
C SER A 708 -10.79 23.39 2.36
N ALA A 709 -11.00 24.18 1.30
CA ALA A 709 -10.43 25.52 1.12
C ALA A 709 -11.54 26.56 0.95
N ASP A 710 -12.42 26.63 1.95
CA ASP A 710 -13.69 27.37 1.87
C ASP A 710 -13.51 28.89 1.99
N THR A 711 -12.48 29.33 2.72
CA THR A 711 -12.21 30.74 2.97
C THR A 711 -11.36 31.35 1.85
N VAL A 712 -11.97 32.18 1.00
CA VAL A 712 -11.36 32.62 -0.28
C VAL A 712 -10.88 34.08 -0.33
N VAL A 713 -10.71 34.76 0.81
CA VAL A 713 -10.20 36.15 0.83
C VAL A 713 -8.70 36.15 0.51
N SER A 714 -8.36 36.38 -0.75
CA SER A 714 -6.99 36.37 -1.26
C SER A 714 -6.09 37.39 -0.55
N GLY A 715 -4.85 36.98 -0.24
CA GLY A 715 -3.86 37.84 0.41
C GLY A 715 -4.03 38.03 1.93
N MET A 716 -5.03 37.37 2.54
CA MET A 716 -5.24 37.38 4.00
C MET A 716 -4.82 36.04 4.63
N PRO A 717 -4.40 36.01 5.91
CA PRO A 717 -4.11 34.77 6.65
C PRO A 717 -5.31 33.81 6.73
N SER A 718 -6.50 34.31 6.45
CA SER A 718 -7.75 33.56 6.40
C SER A 718 -7.88 32.62 5.21
N GLN A 719 -7.02 32.69 4.19
CA GLN A 719 -7.23 31.97 2.93
C GLN A 719 -7.07 30.43 3.04
N ASN A 720 -7.87 29.66 2.29
CA ASN A 720 -7.84 28.20 2.09
C ASN A 720 -7.95 27.33 3.37
N TRP A 721 -8.80 27.72 4.31
CA TRP A 721 -9.15 26.91 5.49
C TRP A 721 -10.60 26.41 5.40
N PRO A 722 -10.94 25.29 6.07
CA PRO A 722 -12.33 24.87 6.23
C PRO A 722 -13.14 25.91 7.01
N ASN A 723 -14.43 26.03 6.72
CA ASN A 723 -15.40 26.80 7.51
C ASN A 723 -16.70 26.02 7.81
N GLY A 724 -16.71 24.71 7.55
CA GLY A 724 -17.86 23.83 7.74
C GLY A 724 -18.76 23.69 6.50
N THR A 725 -18.39 24.27 5.35
CA THR A 725 -19.20 24.21 4.11
C THR A 725 -19.59 22.79 3.73
N ALA A 726 -18.65 21.84 3.79
CA ALA A 726 -18.92 20.45 3.43
C ALA A 726 -19.96 19.76 4.33
N LEU A 727 -19.90 19.98 5.65
CA LEU A 727 -20.93 19.46 6.57
C LEU A 727 -22.29 20.12 6.36
N ILE A 728 -22.29 21.42 6.07
CA ILE A 728 -23.51 22.17 5.77
C ILE A 728 -24.15 21.63 4.49
N ALA A 729 -23.37 21.33 3.44
CA ALA A 729 -23.88 20.71 2.21
C ALA A 729 -24.60 19.39 2.48
N THR A 730 -23.97 18.44 3.19
CA THR A 730 -24.62 17.15 3.55
C THR A 730 -25.89 17.36 4.38
N TYR A 731 -25.89 18.32 5.32
CA TYR A 731 -27.07 18.67 6.09
C TYR A 731 -28.20 19.27 5.24
N GLU A 732 -27.89 20.22 4.35
CA GLU A 732 -28.85 20.84 3.43
C GLU A 732 -29.42 19.81 2.46
N ARG A 733 -28.62 18.82 2.00
CA ARG A 733 -29.07 17.70 1.17
C ARG A 733 -30.17 16.89 1.84
N THR A 734 -30.18 16.78 3.17
CA THR A 734 -31.27 16.09 3.90
C THR A 734 -32.62 16.77 3.80
N LYS A 735 -32.69 18.03 3.36
CA LYS A 735 -33.97 18.72 3.09
C LYS A 735 -34.56 18.30 1.74
N GLY A 736 -33.77 17.68 0.86
CA GLY A 736 -34.21 17.09 -0.40
C GLY A 736 -34.70 15.65 -0.25
N SER A 737 -35.52 15.20 -1.21
CA SER A 737 -35.98 13.80 -1.28
C SER A 737 -34.85 12.80 -1.58
N ILE A 738 -33.72 13.27 -2.13
CA ILE A 738 -32.62 12.41 -2.59
C ILE A 738 -31.92 11.65 -1.45
N MET A 739 -31.94 12.15 -0.22
CA MET A 739 -31.38 11.42 0.93
C MET A 739 -32.20 10.19 1.34
N ASN A 740 -33.33 9.90 0.68
CA ASN A 740 -34.17 8.71 0.91
C ASN A 740 -34.50 8.44 2.40
N LYS A 741 -34.89 9.50 3.12
CA LYS A 741 -35.16 9.51 4.58
C LYS A 741 -33.97 9.21 5.48
N THR A 742 -32.75 9.18 4.96
CA THR A 742 -31.52 9.11 5.75
C THR A 742 -31.38 10.37 6.60
N SER A 743 -31.46 10.18 7.91
CA SER A 743 -31.21 11.20 8.93
C SER A 743 -29.76 11.70 8.92
N PHE A 744 -29.58 12.96 9.28
CA PHE A 744 -28.28 13.53 9.63
C PHE A 744 -28.43 14.42 10.87
N PRO A 745 -27.35 14.74 11.62
CA PRO A 745 -27.43 15.73 12.68
C PRO A 745 -27.72 17.13 12.16
N TYR A 746 -28.30 17.98 13.00
CA TYR A 746 -28.39 19.41 12.72
C TYR A 746 -26.99 20.06 12.69
N ILE A 747 -26.73 20.85 11.63
CA ILE A 747 -25.49 21.60 11.42
C ILE A 747 -25.81 23.10 11.31
N PRO A 748 -25.07 24.01 11.98
CA PRO A 748 -25.27 25.44 11.87
C PRO A 748 -24.57 26.05 10.64
N GLY A 749 -24.93 27.28 10.26
CA GLY A 749 -24.28 27.98 9.14
C GLY A 749 -22.81 28.37 9.39
N GLN A 750 -22.08 28.67 8.32
CA GLN A 750 -20.63 28.98 8.31
C GLN A 750 -20.21 30.05 9.35
N ASN A 751 -21.00 31.12 9.50
CA ASN A 751 -20.71 32.19 10.46
C ASN A 751 -20.69 31.66 11.91
N THR A 752 -21.47 30.63 12.22
CA THR A 752 -21.43 29.95 13.53
C THR A 752 -20.18 29.10 13.69
N PHE A 753 -19.76 28.38 12.64
CA PHE A 753 -18.50 27.61 12.65
C PHE A 753 -17.29 28.50 12.95
N VAL A 754 -17.18 29.64 12.26
CA VAL A 754 -16.08 30.60 12.43
C VAL A 754 -16.17 31.30 13.79
N ALA A 755 -17.33 31.85 14.16
CA ALA A 755 -17.48 32.62 15.41
C ALA A 755 -17.27 31.77 16.67
N LEU A 756 -17.66 30.48 16.67
CA LEU A 756 -17.46 29.57 17.79
C LEU A 756 -16.11 28.82 17.72
N GLY A 757 -15.27 29.15 16.73
CA GLY A 757 -13.95 28.55 16.51
C GLY A 757 -13.98 27.06 16.15
N MET A 758 -15.13 26.55 15.71
CA MET A 758 -15.31 25.14 15.29
C MET A 758 -14.59 24.81 13.97
N ASN A 759 -14.02 25.81 13.30
CA ASN A 759 -13.07 25.65 12.20
C ASN A 759 -11.59 25.63 12.65
N ASN A 760 -11.32 25.85 13.94
CA ASN A 760 -9.98 25.92 14.53
C ASN A 760 -9.74 24.82 15.61
N ARG A 761 -10.73 23.94 15.82
CA ARG A 761 -10.71 22.83 16.78
C ARG A 761 -11.78 21.80 16.40
N PRO A 762 -11.66 20.55 16.86
CA PRO A 762 -12.73 19.57 16.71
C PRO A 762 -14.04 20.00 17.38
N ALA A 763 -15.15 19.60 16.77
CA ALA A 763 -16.51 19.81 17.27
C ALA A 763 -17.35 18.55 17.03
N PHE A 764 -18.33 18.30 17.88
CA PHE A 764 -19.23 17.14 17.78
C PHE A 764 -20.64 17.60 17.37
N PHE A 765 -21.25 16.85 16.46
CA PHE A 765 -22.64 17.05 16.02
C PHE A 765 -23.45 15.77 16.21
N GLY A 766 -24.73 15.91 16.56
CA GLY A 766 -25.63 14.77 16.80
C GLY A 766 -25.49 14.12 18.17
N CYS A 767 -24.91 14.80 19.16
CA CYS A 767 -24.71 14.23 20.49
C CYS A 767 -26.02 13.81 21.19
N ASN A 768 -27.14 14.48 20.90
CA ASN A 768 -28.48 13.98 21.21
C ASN A 768 -28.99 13.14 20.03
N SER A 769 -29.17 11.84 20.24
CA SER A 769 -29.71 10.86 19.28
C SER A 769 -31.13 11.14 18.81
N THR A 770 -31.93 11.85 19.62
CA THR A 770 -33.33 12.17 19.33
C THR A 770 -33.51 13.45 18.51
N ASN A 771 -32.44 14.25 18.34
CA ASN A 771 -32.50 15.55 17.67
C ASN A 771 -31.91 15.46 16.25
N VAL A 772 -32.74 15.00 15.30
CA VAL A 772 -32.34 14.57 13.95
C VAL A 772 -33.20 15.22 12.86
N THR A 773 -32.69 15.37 11.64
CA THR A 773 -33.38 16.12 10.58
C THR A 773 -34.69 15.51 10.10
N GLN A 774 -34.70 14.20 9.86
CA GLN A 774 -35.83 13.44 9.30
C GLN A 774 -35.66 11.95 9.55
N GLY A 775 -36.72 11.16 9.38
CA GLY A 775 -36.70 9.71 9.55
C GLY A 775 -36.80 9.25 11.01
N ASN A 776 -36.93 7.93 11.21
CA ASN A 776 -37.01 7.31 12.53
C ASN A 776 -35.69 6.62 12.94
N ASN A 777 -34.61 6.79 12.16
CA ASN A 777 -33.30 6.22 12.44
C ASN A 777 -32.40 7.23 13.17
N ILE A 778 -31.52 6.73 14.03
CA ILE A 778 -30.55 7.55 14.75
C ILE A 778 -29.32 7.72 13.85
N PRO A 779 -28.89 8.95 13.52
CA PRO A 779 -27.69 9.18 12.72
C PRO A 779 -26.41 8.98 13.55
N PRO A 780 -25.27 8.72 12.88
CA PRO A 780 -23.97 8.72 13.54
C PRO A 780 -23.69 10.05 14.25
N LEU A 781 -22.95 9.99 15.36
CA LEU A 781 -22.32 11.19 15.94
C LEU A 781 -21.16 11.60 15.03
N ILE A 782 -21.14 12.86 14.58
CA ILE A 782 -20.06 13.37 13.72
C ILE A 782 -19.00 14.03 14.60
N VAL A 783 -17.79 13.47 14.60
CA VAL A 783 -16.58 14.10 15.14
C VAL A 783 -15.91 14.86 14.00
N TYR A 784 -16.21 16.14 13.88
CA TYR A 784 -15.62 17.03 12.88
C TYR A 784 -14.21 17.45 13.30
N ILE A 785 -13.24 17.30 12.41
CA ILE A 785 -11.82 17.60 12.62
C ILE A 785 -11.36 18.51 11.46
N PRO A 786 -11.44 19.84 11.62
CA PRO A 786 -10.99 20.77 10.59
C PRO A 786 -9.47 20.90 10.58
N ASN A 787 -8.89 20.97 9.39
CA ASN A 787 -7.53 21.41 9.18
C ASN A 787 -7.35 22.84 9.73
N SER A 788 -6.30 23.05 10.51
CA SER A 788 -5.94 24.35 11.10
C SER A 788 -4.42 24.43 11.29
N PRO A 789 -3.80 25.61 11.44
CA PRO A 789 -2.35 25.72 11.57
C PRO A 789 -1.92 25.39 13.02
N TYR A 790 -1.54 24.13 13.27
CA TYR A 790 -0.96 23.70 14.53
C TYR A 790 0.55 23.93 14.54
N THR A 791 1.21 23.34 13.55
CA THR A 791 2.68 23.32 13.41
C THR A 791 3.15 23.67 12.01
N PHE A 792 2.26 23.74 11.02
CA PHE A 792 2.60 24.12 9.64
C PHE A 792 1.44 24.85 8.95
N TRP A 793 1.75 25.71 7.98
CA TRP A 793 0.77 26.42 7.14
C TRP A 793 0.30 25.52 5.99
N SER A 794 -0.63 24.62 6.31
CA SER A 794 -1.15 23.62 5.37
C SER A 794 -2.28 24.13 4.46
N ASN A 795 -2.62 25.41 4.48
CA ASN A 795 -3.65 26.07 3.67
C ASN A 795 -3.19 26.38 2.22
N GLN A 796 -2.59 25.38 1.59
CA GLN A 796 -2.06 25.48 0.23
C GLN A 796 -3.20 25.46 -0.81
N SER A 797 -3.04 26.18 -1.92
CA SER A 797 -4.08 26.25 -2.98
C SER A 797 -4.31 24.89 -3.64
N THR A 798 -5.58 24.53 -3.86
CA THR A 798 -5.97 23.25 -4.49
C THR A 798 -5.39 23.08 -5.89
N PHE A 799 -5.36 24.16 -6.69
CA PHE A 799 -4.85 24.15 -8.08
C PHE A 799 -3.57 24.97 -8.24
N GLY A 800 -3.31 25.94 -7.36
CA GLY A 800 -2.17 26.86 -7.46
C GLY A 800 -0.83 26.30 -6.95
N LYS A 801 -0.81 25.15 -6.26
CA LYS A 801 0.40 24.45 -5.85
C LYS A 801 0.27 22.96 -6.16
N LEU A 802 0.96 22.53 -7.23
CA LEU A 802 0.94 21.17 -7.77
C LEU A 802 2.26 20.42 -7.60
N ASP A 803 3.26 21.09 -7.04
CA ASP A 803 4.51 20.50 -6.56
C ASP A 803 4.78 20.91 -5.11
N TYR A 804 5.34 19.97 -4.35
CA TYR A 804 5.61 20.11 -2.93
C TYR A 804 7.02 19.61 -2.63
N SER A 805 7.80 20.39 -1.89
CA SER A 805 9.07 19.89 -1.35
C SER A 805 8.83 18.75 -0.35
N LEU A 806 9.86 17.96 -0.05
CA LEU A 806 9.75 16.96 1.02
C LEU A 806 9.49 17.62 2.39
N GLU A 807 9.99 18.84 2.61
CA GLU A 807 9.71 19.62 3.81
C GLU A 807 8.25 20.09 3.89
N ASP A 808 7.67 20.59 2.78
CA ASP A 808 6.23 20.90 2.70
C ASP A 808 5.38 19.65 2.96
N ARG A 809 5.74 18.53 2.32
CA ARG A 809 5.06 17.23 2.43
C ARG A 809 5.02 16.78 3.89
N ASP A 810 6.19 16.70 4.52
CA ASP A 810 6.34 16.18 5.88
C ASP A 810 5.77 17.16 6.92
N GLY A 811 5.90 18.47 6.70
CA GLY A 811 5.32 19.52 7.54
C GLY A 811 3.79 19.52 7.53
N MET A 812 3.16 19.33 6.37
CA MET A 812 1.70 19.20 6.25
C MET A 812 1.18 17.91 6.88
N ILE A 813 1.89 16.78 6.71
CA ILE A 813 1.56 15.52 7.40
C ILE A 813 1.67 15.68 8.92
N LEU A 814 2.74 16.30 9.42
CA LEU A 814 2.88 16.59 10.85
C LEU A 814 1.78 17.51 11.38
N ASN A 815 1.35 18.50 10.58
CA ASN A 815 0.24 19.37 10.94
C ASN A 815 -1.09 18.60 11.04
N GLY A 816 -1.42 17.76 10.05
CA GLY A 816 -2.61 16.91 10.10
C GLY A 816 -2.63 15.96 11.32
N TYR A 817 -1.46 15.41 11.67
CA TYR A 817 -1.29 14.60 12.87
C TYR A 817 -1.56 15.40 14.15
N ASN A 818 -1.05 16.63 14.25
CA ASN A 818 -1.27 17.51 15.40
C ASN A 818 -2.71 18.04 15.48
N VAL A 819 -3.36 18.31 14.34
CA VAL A 819 -4.80 18.62 14.27
C VAL A 819 -5.62 17.47 14.87
N ALA A 820 -5.42 16.24 14.38
CA ALA A 820 -6.17 15.07 14.82
C ALA A 820 -5.95 14.73 16.31
N THR A 821 -4.73 14.86 16.81
CA THR A 821 -4.37 14.55 18.20
C THR A 821 -4.55 15.70 19.19
N GLN A 822 -4.93 16.91 18.75
CA GLN A 822 -4.83 18.14 19.55
C GLN A 822 -3.40 18.36 20.10
N ALA A 823 -2.41 18.13 19.24
CA ALA A 823 -0.98 18.03 19.55
C ALA A 823 -0.70 17.04 20.70
N ASN A 824 -1.10 15.78 20.53
CA ASN A 824 -1.02 14.72 21.56
C ASN A 824 -1.67 15.14 22.91
N ALA A 825 -2.84 15.79 22.84
CA ALA A 825 -3.55 16.40 23.97
C ALA A 825 -2.77 17.48 24.75
N THR A 826 -1.73 18.09 24.15
CA THR A 826 -0.96 19.18 24.80
C THR A 826 -1.52 20.57 24.53
N ARG A 827 -2.44 20.72 23.56
CA ARG A 827 -3.12 22.01 23.31
C ARG A 827 -3.87 22.47 24.57
N GLN A 828 -3.67 23.74 24.95
CA GLN A 828 -4.39 24.37 26.06
C GLN A 828 -5.91 24.18 25.91
N GLY A 829 -6.55 23.64 26.96
CA GLY A 829 -7.98 23.36 26.96
C GLY A 829 -8.42 22.09 26.21
N ALA A 830 -7.50 21.21 25.80
CA ALA A 830 -7.79 19.95 25.12
C ALA A 830 -7.06 18.73 25.72
N THR A 831 -6.64 18.80 26.98
CA THR A 831 -5.90 17.71 27.67
C THR A 831 -6.72 16.43 27.88
N ASN A 832 -8.04 16.53 27.82
CA ASN A 832 -8.99 15.41 27.86
C ASN A 832 -9.39 14.87 26.47
N TRP A 833 -8.79 15.37 25.38
CA TRP A 833 -9.22 15.07 24.01
C TRP A 833 -9.34 13.56 23.70
N PRO A 834 -8.37 12.68 24.02
CA PRO A 834 -8.52 11.24 23.76
C PRO A 834 -9.68 10.60 24.54
N THR A 835 -9.93 11.05 25.77
CA THR A 835 -11.08 10.59 26.56
C THR A 835 -12.39 11.02 25.89
N CYS A 836 -12.45 12.23 25.34
CA CYS A 836 -13.61 12.71 24.59
C CYS A 836 -13.83 11.98 23.26
N VAL A 837 -12.75 11.58 22.56
CA VAL A 837 -12.80 10.65 21.42
C VAL A 837 -13.40 9.30 21.84
N GLY A 838 -12.96 8.73 22.96
CA GLY A 838 -13.52 7.48 23.49
C GLY A 838 -15.00 7.59 23.87
N CYS A 839 -15.40 8.70 24.48
CA CYS A 839 -16.79 8.99 24.81
C CYS A 839 -17.68 9.17 23.56
N ALA A 840 -17.17 9.80 22.49
CA ALA A 840 -17.87 9.90 21.21
C ALA A 840 -18.11 8.51 20.59
N ILE A 841 -17.11 7.62 20.63
CA ILE A 841 -17.19 6.24 20.14
C ILE A 841 -18.23 5.41 20.92
N LEU A 842 -18.22 5.49 22.24
CA LEU A 842 -19.14 4.72 23.08
C LEU A 842 -20.58 5.26 23.09
N SER A 843 -20.79 6.54 22.73
CA SER A 843 -22.07 7.25 22.87
C SER A 843 -23.31 6.42 22.49
N ARG A 844 -23.38 5.96 21.23
CA ARG A 844 -24.54 5.19 20.71
C ARG A 844 -24.64 3.77 21.24
N SER A 845 -23.52 3.14 21.61
CA SER A 845 -23.52 1.79 22.14
C SER A 845 -23.97 1.76 23.61
N LEU A 846 -23.61 2.79 24.40
CA LEU A 846 -24.10 2.96 25.77
C LEU A 846 -25.62 3.15 25.77
N GLU A 847 -26.13 4.07 24.95
CA GLU A 847 -27.56 4.33 24.79
C GLU A 847 -28.34 3.07 24.40
N ARG A 848 -27.89 2.36 23.35
CA ARG A 848 -28.49 1.12 22.85
C ARG A 848 -28.54 -0.01 23.90
N ASN A 849 -27.52 -0.08 24.75
CA ASN A 849 -27.41 -1.13 25.77
C ASN A 849 -27.98 -0.69 27.14
N GLY A 850 -28.55 0.52 27.25
CA GLY A 850 -29.12 1.06 28.49
C GLY A 850 -28.07 1.38 29.56
N GLU A 851 -26.81 1.57 29.19
CA GLU A 851 -25.73 1.90 30.11
C GLU A 851 -25.71 3.41 30.44
N PRO A 852 -25.47 3.82 31.70
CA PRO A 852 -25.42 5.22 32.07
C PRO A 852 -24.21 5.92 31.46
N VAL A 853 -24.42 7.09 30.84
CA VAL A 853 -23.34 7.90 30.25
C VAL A 853 -22.40 8.41 31.37
N PRO A 854 -21.09 8.06 31.35
CA PRO A 854 -20.15 8.45 32.40
C PRO A 854 -20.03 9.97 32.56
N GLN A 855 -19.79 10.46 33.78
CA GLN A 855 -19.72 11.90 34.05
C GLN A 855 -18.63 12.61 33.22
N VAL A 856 -17.48 11.97 33.01
CA VAL A 856 -16.42 12.51 32.13
C VAL A 856 -16.87 12.62 30.66
N CYS A 857 -17.75 11.73 30.20
CA CYS A 857 -18.34 11.83 28.87
C CYS A 857 -19.37 12.96 28.77
N GLN A 858 -20.15 13.21 29.84
CA GLN A 858 -21.05 14.38 29.91
C GLN A 858 -20.26 15.71 29.86
N GLN A 859 -19.08 15.76 30.50
CA GLN A 859 -18.17 16.91 30.41
C GLN A 859 -17.63 17.09 28.99
N CYS A 860 -17.16 16.01 28.36
CA CYS A 860 -16.73 16.02 26.95
C CYS A 860 -17.83 16.49 26.00
N PHE A 861 -19.07 16.05 26.20
CA PHE A 861 -20.19 16.51 25.39
C PHE A 861 -20.50 18.01 25.63
N THR A 862 -20.46 18.48 26.87
CA THR A 862 -20.57 19.93 27.17
C THR A 862 -19.49 20.78 26.48
N GLN A 863 -18.28 20.25 26.30
CA GLN A 863 -17.13 20.97 25.73
C GLN A 863 -17.06 20.93 24.18
N TYR A 864 -17.41 19.80 23.59
CA TYR A 864 -17.23 19.55 22.16
C TYR A 864 -18.54 19.57 21.36
N CYS A 865 -19.69 19.24 21.94
CA CYS A 865 -20.94 19.26 21.20
C CYS A 865 -21.42 20.67 20.91
N TRP A 866 -21.83 20.92 19.68
CA TRP A 866 -22.61 22.10 19.37
C TRP A 866 -23.97 22.03 20.09
N ASN A 867 -24.31 23.09 20.81
CA ASN A 867 -25.43 23.17 21.74
C ASN A 867 -26.69 23.86 21.16
N GLY A 868 -26.70 24.14 19.85
CA GLY A 868 -27.77 24.89 19.19
C GLY A 868 -27.52 26.41 19.05
N THR A 869 -26.46 26.98 19.65
CA THR A 869 -26.15 28.41 19.50
C THR A 869 -25.81 28.75 18.04
N THR A 870 -26.55 29.68 17.43
CA THR A 870 -26.30 30.22 16.10
C THR A 870 -25.75 31.64 16.16
N VAL A 871 -24.87 31.98 15.21
CA VAL A 871 -24.32 33.33 15.01
C VAL A 871 -24.58 33.77 13.58
N GLU A 872 -25.25 34.92 13.40
CA GLU A 872 -25.66 35.44 12.09
C GLU A 872 -24.49 35.95 11.25
N THR A 873 -23.49 36.59 11.88
CA THR A 873 -22.31 37.17 11.21
C THR A 873 -21.04 36.91 12.02
N SER A 874 -19.93 36.59 11.35
CA SER A 874 -18.63 36.38 11.98
C SER A 874 -17.55 37.27 11.39
N ALA A 875 -16.57 37.67 12.20
CA ALA A 875 -15.32 38.22 11.69
C ALA A 875 -14.56 37.19 10.83
N PRO A 876 -13.72 37.61 9.87
CA PRO A 876 -12.87 36.69 9.11
C PRO A 876 -11.96 35.87 10.02
N TYR A 877 -11.80 34.57 9.72
CA TYR A 877 -10.91 33.68 10.47
C TYR A 877 -9.44 34.07 10.26
N THR A 878 -8.79 34.69 11.23
CA THR A 878 -7.36 35.05 11.16
C THR A 878 -6.53 34.20 12.13
N PRO A 879 -6.10 32.99 11.75
CA PRO A 879 -5.39 32.10 12.65
C PRO A 879 -3.93 32.50 12.87
N SER A 880 -3.34 31.90 13.91
CA SER A 880 -1.92 31.83 14.17
C SER A 880 -1.53 30.37 14.46
N LEU A 881 -0.24 30.04 14.39
CA LEU A 881 0.25 28.71 14.76
C LEU A 881 -0.05 28.42 16.24
N ILE A 882 -0.79 27.34 16.50
CA ILE A 882 -1.24 26.97 17.85
C ILE A 882 -0.09 26.47 18.73
N VAL A 883 0.98 25.91 18.15
CA VAL A 883 2.18 25.43 18.86
C VAL A 883 3.39 26.27 18.43
N THR A 884 3.93 27.07 19.35
CA THR A 884 5.02 28.03 19.07
C THR A 884 6.40 27.55 19.54
N GLU A 885 7.34 27.45 18.58
CA GLU A 885 8.84 27.39 18.59
C GLU A 885 9.70 26.89 19.79
N ALA A 886 9.22 26.71 21.01
CA ALA A 886 10.06 26.49 22.20
C ALA A 886 10.79 25.13 22.26
N ALA A 887 10.61 24.24 21.28
CA ALA A 887 11.04 22.83 21.36
C ALA A 887 11.93 22.30 20.20
N THR A 888 12.22 23.08 19.15
CA THR A 888 12.65 22.51 17.84
C THR A 888 14.10 22.80 17.37
N LYS A 889 14.93 23.56 18.10
CA LYS A 889 16.30 23.93 17.64
C LYS A 889 17.41 22.90 17.95
N LYS A 890 18.07 22.28 16.93
CA LYS A 890 19.56 22.28 16.72
C LYS A 890 20.18 21.71 15.40
N ASN A 891 20.00 20.42 15.03
CA ASN A 891 20.65 19.70 13.88
C ASN A 891 19.63 18.95 12.97
N GLY A 892 19.85 18.77 11.66
CA GLY A 892 18.87 18.19 10.70
C GLY A 892 19.04 16.74 10.20
N VAL A 893 18.36 16.42 9.09
CA VAL A 893 18.02 15.09 8.50
C VAL A 893 16.77 14.45 9.13
N SER A 894 15.60 14.71 8.53
CA SER A 894 14.28 14.33 9.04
C SER A 894 13.93 12.86 8.84
N LYS A 895 13.70 12.16 9.96
CA LYS A 895 12.83 10.97 10.02
C LYS A 895 11.50 11.38 10.63
N PHE A 896 10.39 10.79 10.19
CA PHE A 896 9.12 10.93 10.89
C PHE A 896 9.22 10.15 12.22
N MET A 897 9.40 10.87 13.32
CA MET A 897 9.44 10.32 14.67
C MET A 897 8.51 11.14 15.57
N PRO A 898 7.28 10.68 15.85
CA PRO A 898 6.28 11.48 16.58
C PRO A 898 6.51 11.57 18.10
N ASN A 899 7.73 11.35 18.60
CA ASN A 899 8.21 11.87 19.88
C ASN A 899 9.74 11.70 20.05
N ALA A 900 10.50 12.77 19.79
CA ALA A 900 11.85 12.98 20.34
C ALA A 900 12.07 14.49 20.54
N LEU A 901 12.63 14.89 21.69
CA LEU A 901 12.91 16.30 22.00
C LEU A 901 14.07 16.83 21.13
N GLY A 902 13.74 17.70 20.16
CA GLY A 902 14.65 18.27 19.16
C GLY A 902 15.12 17.25 18.10
N LEU A 903 15.48 17.63 16.88
CA LEU A 903 16.36 18.75 16.48
C LEU A 903 16.12 19.17 14.97
N ALA A 904 16.09 20.50 14.70
CA ALA A 904 16.26 21.40 13.51
C ALA A 904 15.97 21.13 11.98
N LEU A 905 15.20 22.10 11.42
CA LEU A 905 15.42 23.08 10.31
C LEU A 905 16.01 22.75 8.92
N ALA A 906 15.40 23.39 7.91
CA ALA A 906 16.03 24.45 7.11
C ALA A 906 15.19 25.77 7.13
N VAL A 907 15.72 26.90 6.66
CA VAL A 907 14.99 28.17 6.48
C VAL A 907 15.00 28.57 5.01
N ALA A 908 13.83 28.93 4.46
CA ALA A 908 13.72 29.70 3.23
C ALA A 908 12.98 31.02 3.50
N VAL A 909 13.71 32.14 3.42
CA VAL A 909 13.12 33.49 3.52
C VAL A 909 12.49 33.84 2.19
N SER A 910 11.17 33.70 2.07
CA SER A 910 10.39 34.21 0.94
C SER A 910 10.18 35.72 1.07
N GLY A 911 11.25 36.49 0.92
CA GLY A 911 11.16 37.94 0.76
C GLY A 911 10.84 38.29 -0.69
N TYR A 912 9.59 38.64 -1.00
CA TYR A 912 9.27 39.57 -2.07
C TYR A 912 7.90 40.25 -1.82
N LEU A 913 7.97 41.55 -1.53
CA LEU A 913 6.88 42.52 -1.57
C LEU A 913 7.33 43.64 -2.52
N ALA A 914 6.38 44.21 -3.28
CA ALA A 914 6.59 45.03 -4.49
C ALA A 914 7.15 44.21 -5.69
N ILE A 915 6.60 44.31 -6.90
CA ILE A 915 5.73 45.35 -7.49
C ILE A 915 4.37 44.76 -7.91
#